data_AF-E5A4V7-F1
#
_entry.id   AF-E5A4V7-F1
#
_cell.length_a   1.000
_cell.length_b   1.000
_cell.length_c   1.000
_cell.angle_alpha   90.00
_cell.angle_beta   90.00
_cell.angle_gamma   90.00
#
_symmetry.space_group_name_H-M   'P 1'
#
loop_
_entity.id
_entity.type
_entity.pdbx_description
1 polymer ?
#
loop_
_entity_poly.entity_id
_entity_poly.type
_entity_poly.pdbx_seq_one_letter_code
_entity_poly.pdbx_strand_id
1 'polypeptide(L)'
;MSASSNDVVISPVETEQDVIDANHCISEAFGTQTKDAIWMLLNPGWDTTEGRLKNAQSLIKQWKSTTTNKDGQPNAVYLKATVPDPEKPGARRVAGMAIWKQLSYVEGYGDAFTGDMTEATRTLDEKNKRFAIQMFKSLWRRRIEYLKEIASPEAGRNPPAVFTLDLCAVDPAFQRRGIAAKLVEWGLAEAKKRGDLECTTEGSAMGRGVYRKLGFKDEGHGDVVWEVDDEFKDWEKPSNVFLRTRCAHLRHPQCILTHDSLLNEEGIQGALETSPALLSIVKSTGTPHPKTPTMPIVDIHTHVYPPKYMELLRSRSTVPYVRTFPDAPDSARLIILPGEDDPSTPSTSRGRPIGPEYYDIKEKIAFMDLHKIEKSVISLANPWLDFLPTDEAGAAAKSINDDVNDQCVQYPGRLYFFGTLPLSASPEVVTAEIERLSRLKYARGVIMGTSGLGQGLDDAKLDPIYAALEKHNQLIFLHPHYGLPASVYGPRASEYGHVLPLALGFPLETTIAVSRMLLSGVWDRFTKLSVLLAHSGGTLPFLAGRLESCILHDGHLKAHGKTERRRDVWDVLKTNIYLDAVIYSEVGLKAALGASGADRLMFGTDHPFFPPLEEDAKEWHSVNANYGAIAKAFANDDKKAQDVLGANAIRILRLDA
;
A
#
# COMPACT_ATOMS: atom_id res chain seq x y z
N MET A 1 -30.51 -16.36 -24.84
CA MET A 1 -31.08 -16.92 -23.59
C MET A 1 -29.97 -16.91 -22.55
N SER A 2 -30.10 -16.13 -21.47
CA SER A 2 -29.06 -16.04 -20.43
C SER A 2 -29.15 -17.26 -19.51
N ALA A 3 -28.16 -18.15 -19.58
CA ALA A 3 -28.01 -19.22 -18.60
C ALA A 3 -27.77 -18.60 -17.22
N SER A 4 -28.51 -19.07 -16.22
CA SER A 4 -28.39 -18.59 -14.83
C SER A 4 -27.19 -19.26 -14.14
N SER A 5 -26.74 -18.74 -12.99
CA SER A 5 -25.70 -19.37 -12.16
C SER A 5 -26.02 -20.83 -11.77
N ASN A 6 -27.30 -21.22 -11.80
CA ASN A 6 -27.74 -22.57 -11.48
C ASN A 6 -27.44 -23.61 -12.58
N ASP A 7 -27.03 -23.18 -13.78
CA ASP A 7 -26.81 -24.07 -14.91
C ASP A 7 -25.36 -24.57 -15.06
N VAL A 8 -24.44 -24.14 -14.18
CA VAL A 8 -23.03 -24.55 -14.21
C VAL A 8 -22.84 -25.84 -13.40
N VAL A 9 -22.28 -26.87 -14.05
CA VAL A 9 -21.96 -28.16 -13.43
C VAL A 9 -20.45 -28.37 -13.40
N ILE A 10 -19.91 -28.68 -12.23
CA ILE A 10 -18.49 -29.02 -12.02
C ILE A 10 -18.36 -30.53 -11.85
N SER A 11 -17.47 -31.15 -12.60
CA SER A 11 -17.12 -32.56 -12.44
C SER A 11 -15.65 -32.80 -12.82
N PRO A 12 -15.04 -33.91 -12.38
CA PRO A 12 -13.75 -34.34 -12.92
C PRO A 12 -13.82 -34.54 -14.44
N VAL A 13 -12.67 -34.39 -15.12
CA VAL A 13 -12.53 -34.85 -16.51
C VAL A 13 -12.56 -36.38 -16.54
N GLU A 14 -13.24 -36.94 -17.54
CA GLU A 14 -13.49 -38.38 -17.67
C GLU A 14 -12.94 -38.92 -18.97
N THR A 15 -12.82 -38.06 -19.99
CA THR A 15 -12.38 -38.42 -21.34
C THR A 15 -11.26 -37.51 -21.82
N GLU A 16 -10.49 -37.99 -22.80
CA GLU A 16 -9.51 -37.13 -23.50
C GLU A 16 -10.19 -35.93 -24.17
N GLN A 17 -11.43 -36.11 -24.66
CA GLN A 17 -12.20 -35.04 -25.27
C GLN A 17 -12.49 -33.91 -24.28
N ASP A 18 -12.77 -34.22 -23.01
CA ASP A 18 -12.95 -33.19 -21.97
C ASP A 18 -11.69 -32.32 -21.81
N VAL A 19 -10.51 -32.94 -21.87
CA VAL A 19 -9.23 -32.23 -21.75
C VAL A 19 -8.96 -31.38 -22.99
N ILE A 20 -9.31 -31.87 -24.18
CA ILE A 20 -9.23 -31.11 -25.44
C ILE A 20 -10.13 -29.88 -25.38
N ASP A 21 -11.39 -30.04 -24.98
CA ASP A 21 -12.35 -28.94 -24.88
C ASP A 21 -11.97 -27.94 -23.77
N ALA A 22 -11.43 -28.44 -22.66
CA ALA A 22 -10.88 -27.62 -21.59
C ALA A 22 -9.64 -26.83 -22.02
N ASN A 23 -8.76 -27.43 -22.83
CA ASN A 23 -7.58 -26.75 -23.36
C ASN A 23 -7.94 -25.60 -24.31
N HIS A 24 -9.09 -25.67 -24.99
CA HIS A 24 -9.62 -24.52 -25.72
C HIS A 24 -9.91 -23.36 -24.77
N CYS A 25 -10.58 -23.61 -23.63
CA CYS A 25 -10.84 -22.58 -22.61
C CYS A 25 -9.55 -21.96 -22.04
N ILE A 26 -8.52 -22.79 -21.82
CA ILE A 26 -7.18 -22.34 -21.39
C ILE A 26 -6.57 -21.42 -22.44
N SER A 27 -6.63 -21.79 -23.72
CA SER A 27 -6.07 -21.00 -24.81
C SER A 27 -6.78 -19.66 -24.96
N GLU A 28 -8.10 -19.61 -24.84
CA GLU A 28 -8.84 -18.34 -24.89
C GLU A 28 -8.59 -17.46 -23.66
N ALA A 29 -8.48 -18.06 -22.47
CA ALA A 29 -8.17 -17.31 -21.26
C ALA A 29 -6.76 -16.69 -21.31
N PHE A 30 -5.74 -17.52 -21.56
CA PHE A 30 -4.34 -17.07 -21.46
C PHE A 30 -3.80 -16.46 -22.74
N GLY A 31 -4.14 -17.00 -23.91
CA GLY A 31 -3.66 -16.49 -25.20
C GLY A 31 -4.45 -15.28 -25.69
N THR A 32 -5.79 -15.35 -25.67
CA THR A 32 -6.65 -14.29 -26.23
C THR A 32 -6.90 -13.16 -25.22
N GLN A 33 -7.40 -13.48 -24.03
CA GLN A 33 -7.84 -12.45 -23.07
C GLN A 33 -6.66 -11.80 -22.33
N THR A 34 -5.82 -12.60 -21.66
CA THR A 34 -4.74 -12.03 -20.84
C THR A 34 -3.47 -11.79 -21.64
N LYS A 35 -3.31 -12.46 -22.78
CA LYS A 35 -2.08 -12.44 -23.58
C LYS A 35 -0.84 -12.74 -22.73
N ASP A 36 -0.94 -13.78 -21.91
CA ASP A 36 0.13 -14.16 -20.99
C ASP A 36 1.38 -14.56 -21.78
N ALA A 37 2.38 -13.70 -21.74
CA ALA A 37 3.59 -13.82 -22.56
C ALA A 37 4.35 -15.14 -22.31
N ILE A 38 4.36 -15.63 -21.07
CA ILE A 38 5.06 -16.87 -20.71
C ILE A 38 4.24 -18.07 -21.15
N TRP A 39 2.94 -18.05 -20.92
CA TRP A 39 2.07 -19.13 -21.35
C TRP A 39 2.12 -19.28 -22.88
N MET A 40 2.01 -18.17 -23.62
CA MET A 40 2.09 -18.15 -25.08
C MET A 40 3.45 -18.65 -25.58
N LEU A 41 4.54 -18.28 -24.88
CA LEU A 41 5.89 -18.75 -25.20
C LEU A 41 6.02 -20.28 -25.05
N LEU A 42 5.46 -20.85 -23.98
CA LEU A 42 5.47 -22.29 -23.73
C LEU A 42 4.48 -23.09 -24.59
N ASN A 43 3.52 -22.42 -25.21
CA ASN A 43 2.44 -23.03 -25.98
C ASN A 43 2.42 -22.48 -27.42
N PRO A 44 3.49 -22.68 -28.21
CA PRO A 44 3.55 -22.17 -29.58
C PRO A 44 2.40 -22.75 -30.43
N GLY A 45 1.76 -21.87 -31.21
CA GLY A 45 0.58 -22.24 -32.02
C GLY A 45 -0.70 -22.44 -31.21
N TRP A 46 -0.79 -21.87 -30.00
CA TRP A 46 -2.00 -21.89 -29.15
C TRP A 46 -3.27 -21.34 -29.83
N ASP A 47 -3.12 -20.55 -30.89
CA ASP A 47 -4.19 -19.98 -31.71
C ASP A 47 -4.56 -20.87 -32.91
N THR A 48 -3.76 -21.91 -33.19
CA THR A 48 -3.98 -22.88 -34.26
C THR A 48 -4.63 -24.16 -33.74
N THR A 49 -5.35 -24.88 -34.62
CA THR A 49 -5.94 -26.18 -34.26
C THR A 49 -4.89 -27.22 -33.90
N GLU A 50 -3.79 -27.29 -34.66
CA GLU A 50 -2.71 -28.26 -34.44
C GLU A 50 -1.97 -27.99 -33.12
N GLY A 51 -1.60 -26.73 -32.85
CA GLY A 51 -0.93 -26.36 -31.60
C GLY A 51 -1.82 -26.57 -30.38
N ARG A 52 -3.11 -26.24 -30.45
CA ARG A 52 -4.06 -26.55 -29.36
C ARG A 52 -4.17 -28.05 -29.11
N LEU A 53 -4.20 -28.89 -30.14
CA LEU A 53 -4.25 -30.33 -29.97
C LEU A 53 -2.97 -30.86 -29.31
N LYS A 54 -1.80 -30.34 -29.69
CA LYS A 54 -0.51 -30.68 -29.08
C LYS A 54 -0.44 -30.30 -27.60
N ASN A 55 -0.95 -29.11 -27.24
CA ASN A 55 -1.02 -28.66 -25.84
C ASN A 55 -1.96 -29.57 -25.04
N ALA A 56 -3.13 -29.90 -25.60
CA ALA A 56 -4.06 -30.84 -24.99
C ALA A 56 -3.45 -32.23 -24.79
N GLN A 57 -2.67 -32.76 -25.74
CA GLN A 57 -1.97 -34.04 -25.59
C GLN A 57 -0.98 -34.05 -24.42
N SER A 58 -0.27 -32.94 -24.21
CA SER A 58 0.64 -32.80 -23.06
C SER A 58 -0.14 -32.81 -21.74
N LEU A 59 -1.29 -32.13 -21.70
CA LEU A 59 -2.18 -32.12 -20.55
C LEU A 59 -2.83 -33.49 -20.28
N ILE A 60 -3.23 -34.21 -21.33
CA ILE A 60 -3.74 -35.60 -21.25
C ILE A 60 -2.68 -36.53 -20.67
N LYS A 61 -1.42 -36.40 -21.11
CA LYS A 61 -0.31 -37.20 -20.58
C LYS A 61 -0.13 -36.95 -19.08
N GLN A 62 -0.19 -35.69 -18.64
CA GLN A 62 -0.11 -35.33 -17.22
C GLN A 62 -1.30 -35.87 -16.43
N TRP A 63 -2.53 -35.72 -16.96
CA TRP A 63 -3.74 -36.26 -16.33
C TRP A 63 -3.66 -37.78 -16.13
N LYS A 64 -3.26 -38.52 -17.17
CA LYS A 64 -3.11 -39.99 -17.10
C LYS A 64 -1.96 -40.49 -16.23
N SER A 65 -0.99 -39.63 -15.91
CA SER A 65 0.15 -39.97 -15.05
C SER A 65 -0.01 -39.52 -13.60
N THR A 66 -1.24 -39.14 -13.22
CA THR A 66 -1.58 -38.77 -11.84
C THR A 66 -1.25 -39.90 -10.86
N THR A 67 -0.41 -39.58 -9.88
CA THR A 67 -0.06 -40.45 -8.74
C THR A 67 -1.12 -40.38 -7.65
N THR A 68 -1.01 -41.20 -6.60
CA THR A 68 -1.90 -41.18 -5.44
C THR A 68 -1.13 -40.92 -4.15
N ASN A 69 -1.77 -40.27 -3.18
CA ASN A 69 -1.28 -40.21 -1.81
C ASN A 69 -1.45 -41.57 -1.10
N LYS A 70 -0.96 -41.66 0.14
CA LYS A 70 -1.01 -42.85 0.99
C LYS A 70 -2.42 -43.36 1.28
N ASP A 71 -3.43 -42.50 1.16
CA ASP A 71 -4.83 -42.82 1.38
C ASP A 71 -5.53 -43.26 0.07
N GLY A 72 -4.76 -43.43 -1.02
CA GLY A 72 -5.24 -43.86 -2.33
C GLY A 72 -5.94 -42.76 -3.13
N GLN A 73 -5.92 -41.51 -2.67
CA GLN A 73 -6.55 -40.39 -3.37
C GLN A 73 -5.59 -39.81 -4.42
N PRO A 74 -6.08 -39.35 -5.58
CA PRO A 74 -5.23 -38.79 -6.62
C PRO A 74 -4.55 -37.49 -6.15
N ASN A 75 -3.25 -37.37 -6.41
CA ASN A 75 -2.48 -36.17 -6.09
C ASN A 75 -2.78 -35.00 -7.03
N ALA A 76 -3.40 -35.24 -8.20
CA ALA A 76 -3.88 -34.18 -9.07
C ALA A 76 -5.34 -34.44 -9.49
N VAL A 77 -6.18 -33.41 -9.42
CA VAL A 77 -7.58 -33.46 -9.85
C VAL A 77 -7.82 -32.43 -10.93
N TYR A 78 -8.26 -32.91 -12.10
CA TYR A 78 -8.56 -32.12 -13.27
C TYR A 78 -10.07 -31.97 -13.36
N LEU A 79 -10.57 -30.74 -13.24
CA LEU A 79 -12.00 -30.43 -13.21
C LEU A 79 -12.41 -29.73 -14.49
N LYS A 80 -13.57 -30.10 -15.03
CA LYS A 80 -14.28 -29.36 -16.09
C LYS A 80 -15.49 -28.65 -15.50
N ALA A 81 -15.73 -27.44 -15.97
CA ALA A 81 -17.01 -26.76 -15.80
C ALA A 81 -17.79 -26.84 -17.11
N THR A 82 -19.01 -27.35 -17.07
CA THR A 82 -19.88 -27.41 -18.24
C THR A 82 -21.10 -26.50 -18.09
N VAL A 83 -21.58 -25.98 -19.21
CA VAL A 83 -22.80 -25.17 -19.34
C VAL A 83 -23.69 -25.72 -20.46
N PRO A 84 -25.01 -25.45 -20.48
CA PRO A 84 -25.86 -25.81 -21.61
C PRO A 84 -25.30 -25.24 -22.92
N ASP A 85 -25.26 -26.07 -23.96
CA ASP A 85 -24.77 -25.66 -25.28
C ASP A 85 -25.87 -24.84 -26.00
N PRO A 86 -25.64 -23.56 -26.31
CA PRO A 86 -26.62 -22.74 -27.00
C PRO A 86 -26.87 -23.18 -28.46
N GLU A 87 -25.94 -23.93 -29.06
CA GLU A 87 -26.01 -24.39 -30.45
C GLU A 87 -26.58 -25.81 -30.58
N LYS A 88 -26.59 -26.58 -29.48
CA LYS A 88 -27.05 -27.97 -29.45
C LYS A 88 -27.99 -28.20 -28.26
N PRO A 89 -29.31 -28.01 -28.43
CA PRO A 89 -30.29 -28.21 -27.36
C PRO A 89 -30.16 -29.61 -26.72
N GLY A 90 -30.05 -29.66 -25.40
CA GLY A 90 -29.87 -30.91 -24.63
C GLY A 90 -28.41 -31.34 -24.45
N ALA A 91 -27.46 -30.75 -25.17
CA ALA A 91 -26.03 -30.97 -24.96
C ALA A 91 -25.43 -29.95 -23.97
N ARG A 92 -24.25 -30.28 -23.46
CA ARG A 92 -23.46 -29.39 -22.60
C ARG A 92 -22.06 -29.22 -23.22
N ARG A 93 -21.51 -28.03 -23.12
CA ARG A 93 -20.14 -27.72 -23.55
C ARG A 93 -19.26 -27.35 -22.36
N VAL A 94 -17.97 -27.64 -22.46
CA VAL A 94 -16.97 -27.17 -21.49
C VAL A 94 -16.81 -25.65 -21.63
N ALA A 95 -16.74 -24.97 -20.49
CA ALA A 95 -16.63 -23.50 -20.40
C ALA A 95 -15.55 -23.04 -19.41
N GLY A 96 -14.86 -23.98 -18.76
CA GLY A 96 -13.74 -23.69 -17.87
C GLY A 96 -13.12 -24.95 -17.31
N MET A 97 -11.95 -24.79 -16.71
CA MET A 97 -11.15 -25.86 -16.13
C MET A 97 -10.43 -25.39 -14.87
N ALA A 98 -10.26 -26.29 -13.91
CA ALA A 98 -9.30 -26.11 -12.84
C ALA A 98 -8.46 -27.36 -12.61
N ILE A 99 -7.22 -27.18 -12.17
CA ILE A 99 -6.31 -28.26 -11.77
C ILE A 99 -5.93 -28.01 -10.32
N TRP A 100 -6.24 -28.98 -9.46
CA TRP A 100 -5.85 -28.97 -8.06
C TRP A 100 -4.81 -30.05 -7.80
N LYS A 101 -3.75 -29.72 -7.05
CA LYS A 101 -2.64 -30.64 -6.75
C LYS A 101 -2.39 -30.74 -5.25
N GLN A 102 -2.27 -31.96 -4.74
CA GLN A 102 -1.81 -32.23 -3.39
C GLN A 102 -0.28 -32.34 -3.40
N LEU A 103 0.38 -31.39 -2.73
CA LEU A 103 1.85 -31.27 -2.73
C LEU A 103 2.40 -31.51 -1.32
N SER A 104 3.49 -32.26 -1.23
CA SER A 104 4.21 -32.52 0.02
C SER A 104 5.67 -32.93 -0.24
N TYR A 105 6.58 -32.56 0.66
CA TYR A 105 7.94 -33.14 0.71
C TYR A 105 8.06 -34.33 1.67
N VAL A 106 6.96 -34.71 2.32
CA VAL A 106 6.90 -35.92 3.14
C VAL A 106 6.36 -37.06 2.27
N GLU A 107 7.14 -38.15 2.18
CA GLU A 107 6.80 -39.30 1.36
C GLU A 107 5.38 -39.83 1.66
N GLY A 108 4.62 -40.11 0.60
CA GLY A 108 3.24 -40.60 0.68
C GLY A 108 2.18 -39.55 0.95
N TYR A 109 2.51 -38.29 1.27
CA TYR A 109 1.51 -37.25 1.56
C TYR A 109 1.15 -36.35 0.37
N GLY A 110 1.83 -36.48 -0.76
CA GLY A 110 1.58 -35.70 -1.97
C GLY A 110 2.74 -35.81 -2.95
N ASP A 111 2.63 -35.16 -4.11
CA ASP A 111 3.76 -35.06 -5.03
C ASP A 111 4.77 -34.02 -4.53
N ALA A 112 6.06 -34.34 -4.66
CA ALA A 112 7.13 -33.38 -4.41
C ALA A 112 7.16 -32.34 -5.53
N PHE A 113 7.15 -31.05 -5.16
CA PHE A 113 7.23 -29.95 -6.12
C PHE A 113 8.67 -29.48 -6.30
N THR A 114 9.29 -29.77 -7.44
CA THR A 114 10.70 -29.41 -7.72
C THR A 114 10.84 -28.04 -8.38
N GLY A 115 9.79 -27.55 -9.05
CA GLY A 115 9.86 -26.36 -9.91
C GLY A 115 10.71 -26.57 -11.18
N ASP A 116 11.04 -27.82 -11.53
CA ASP A 116 11.86 -28.12 -12.71
C ASP A 116 11.08 -27.87 -14.02
N MET A 117 11.61 -26.96 -14.83
CA MET A 117 11.05 -26.55 -16.12
C MET A 117 11.84 -27.06 -17.33
N THR A 118 12.80 -27.97 -17.12
CA THR A 118 13.73 -28.44 -18.17
C THR A 118 12.99 -29.04 -19.35
N GLU A 119 12.04 -29.94 -19.12
CA GLU A 119 11.25 -30.57 -20.19
C GLU A 119 10.32 -29.57 -20.88
N ALA A 120 9.64 -28.70 -20.11
CA ALA A 120 8.70 -27.73 -20.64
C ALA A 120 9.37 -26.65 -21.51
N THR A 121 10.65 -26.36 -21.26
CA THR A 121 11.42 -25.34 -21.99
C THR A 121 12.35 -25.92 -23.05
N ARG A 122 12.36 -27.24 -23.27
CA ARG A 122 13.35 -27.92 -24.13
C ARG A 122 13.35 -27.50 -25.59
N THR A 123 12.23 -26.99 -26.09
CA THR A 123 12.07 -26.55 -27.49
C THR A 123 12.27 -25.06 -27.67
N LEU A 124 12.49 -24.30 -26.58
CA LEU A 124 12.78 -22.87 -26.66
C LEU A 124 14.25 -22.64 -27.02
N ASP A 125 14.54 -21.54 -27.72
CA ASP A 125 15.91 -21.07 -27.84
C ASP A 125 16.48 -20.66 -26.47
N GLU A 126 17.81 -20.59 -26.38
CA GLU A 126 18.51 -20.34 -25.10
C GLU A 126 18.10 -19.03 -24.41
N LYS A 127 17.70 -17.99 -25.17
CA LYS A 127 17.27 -16.72 -24.59
C LYS A 127 15.90 -16.87 -23.93
N ASN A 128 14.93 -17.40 -24.68
CA ASN A 128 13.58 -17.63 -24.19
C ASN A 128 13.52 -18.69 -23.08
N LYS A 129 14.38 -19.70 -23.15
CA LYS A 129 14.54 -20.72 -22.11
C LYS A 129 15.02 -20.11 -20.79
N ARG A 130 16.07 -19.27 -20.82
CA ARG A 130 16.55 -18.58 -19.61
C ARG A 130 15.47 -17.71 -18.99
N PHE A 131 14.79 -16.90 -19.79
CA PHE A 131 13.70 -16.05 -19.32
C PHE A 131 12.59 -16.88 -18.65
N ALA A 132 12.10 -17.93 -19.31
CA ALA A 132 11.06 -18.78 -18.76
C ALA A 132 11.47 -19.41 -17.41
N ILE A 133 12.69 -19.97 -17.33
CA ILE A 133 13.19 -20.58 -16.09
C ILE A 133 13.26 -19.56 -14.95
N GLN A 134 13.76 -18.35 -15.21
CA GLN A 134 13.86 -17.28 -14.20
C GLN A 134 12.48 -16.83 -13.70
N MET A 135 11.51 -16.71 -14.61
CA MET A 135 10.13 -16.39 -14.26
C MET A 135 9.53 -17.49 -13.37
N PHE A 136 9.56 -18.76 -13.77
CA PHE A 136 8.98 -19.84 -12.95
C PHE A 136 9.68 -20.00 -11.59
N LYS A 137 11.01 -19.82 -11.54
CA LYS A 137 11.76 -19.81 -10.28
C LYS A 137 11.27 -18.71 -9.35
N SER A 138 10.94 -17.54 -9.87
CA SER A 138 10.37 -16.43 -9.09
C SER A 138 8.94 -16.73 -8.66
N LEU A 139 8.09 -17.18 -9.59
CA LEU A 139 6.68 -17.51 -9.35
C LEU A 139 6.49 -18.53 -8.22
N TRP A 140 7.28 -19.60 -8.22
CA TRP A 140 7.11 -20.71 -7.29
C TRP A 140 8.05 -20.70 -6.09
N ARG A 141 8.86 -19.63 -5.93
CA ARG A 141 9.78 -19.52 -4.79
C ARG A 141 9.08 -19.72 -3.46
N ARG A 142 8.02 -18.94 -3.23
CA ARG A 142 7.27 -19.01 -1.98
C ARG A 142 6.58 -20.35 -1.80
N ARG A 143 6.02 -20.94 -2.86
CA ARG A 143 5.43 -22.28 -2.84
C ARG A 143 6.42 -23.34 -2.35
N ILE A 144 7.64 -23.33 -2.90
CA ILE A 144 8.72 -24.25 -2.51
C ILE A 144 9.13 -24.06 -1.05
N GLU A 145 9.35 -22.81 -0.63
CA GLU A 145 9.67 -22.49 0.76
C GLU A 145 8.57 -22.96 1.72
N TYR A 146 7.31 -22.72 1.37
CA TYR A 146 6.18 -23.11 2.20
C TYR A 146 6.03 -24.63 2.32
N LEU A 147 6.30 -25.36 1.23
CA LEU A 147 6.33 -26.83 1.26
C LEU A 147 7.43 -27.36 2.18
N LYS A 148 8.59 -26.68 2.27
CA LYS A 148 9.65 -27.02 3.25
C LYS A 148 9.19 -26.74 4.67
N GLU A 149 8.54 -25.61 4.91
CA GLU A 149 8.02 -25.24 6.23
C GLU A 149 7.03 -26.30 6.75
N ILE A 150 6.03 -26.68 5.97
CA ILE A 150 5.02 -27.66 6.41
C ILE A 150 5.56 -29.09 6.52
N ALA A 151 6.66 -29.41 5.82
CA ALA A 151 7.33 -30.70 5.92
C ALA A 151 8.27 -30.80 7.13
N SER A 152 8.63 -29.66 7.74
CA SER A 152 9.45 -29.64 8.94
C SER A 152 8.70 -30.31 10.12
N PRO A 153 9.36 -31.18 10.91
CA PRO A 153 8.76 -31.77 12.11
C PRO A 153 8.21 -30.73 13.09
N GLU A 154 8.84 -29.55 13.17
CA GLU A 154 8.46 -28.45 14.05
C GLU A 154 7.12 -27.80 13.69
N ALA A 155 6.67 -27.94 12.44
CA ALA A 155 5.42 -27.33 12.00
C ALA A 155 4.18 -27.99 12.60
N GLY A 156 4.31 -29.21 13.17
CA GLY A 156 3.19 -29.94 13.79
C GLY A 156 2.00 -30.19 12.86
N ARG A 157 2.20 -30.10 11.54
CA ARG A 157 1.16 -30.20 10.52
C ARG A 157 0.77 -31.65 10.29
N ASN A 158 -0.53 -31.93 10.36
CA ASN A 158 -1.10 -33.23 9.99
C ASN A 158 -2.42 -33.02 9.24
N PRO A 159 -2.49 -33.29 7.92
CA PRO A 159 -1.41 -33.81 7.07
C PRO A 159 -0.32 -32.76 6.78
N PRO A 160 0.97 -33.13 6.64
CA PRO A 160 2.06 -32.25 6.17
C PRO A 160 1.98 -32.03 4.65
N ALA A 161 0.83 -31.56 4.16
CA ALA A 161 0.58 -31.33 2.74
C ALA A 161 -0.29 -30.08 2.54
N VAL A 162 -0.27 -29.56 1.31
CA VAL A 162 -1.18 -28.50 0.84
C VAL A 162 -1.95 -28.97 -0.37
N PHE A 163 -3.11 -28.35 -0.61
CA PHE A 163 -3.91 -28.57 -1.81
C PHE A 163 -3.89 -27.31 -2.68
N THR A 164 -3.01 -27.28 -3.67
CA THR A 164 -2.72 -26.11 -4.49
C THR A 164 -3.64 -26.02 -5.70
N LEU A 165 -4.30 -24.89 -5.91
CA LEU A 165 -4.93 -24.57 -7.18
C LEU A 165 -3.84 -24.15 -8.17
N ASP A 166 -3.46 -25.06 -9.06
CA ASP A 166 -2.34 -24.91 -9.98
C ASP A 166 -2.74 -24.23 -11.29
N LEU A 167 -3.98 -24.41 -11.72
CA LEU A 167 -4.55 -23.75 -12.88
C LEU A 167 -6.04 -23.50 -12.67
N CYS A 168 -6.54 -22.35 -13.12
CA CYS A 168 -7.96 -22.06 -13.23
C CYS A 168 -8.20 -21.15 -14.43
N ALA A 169 -8.86 -21.69 -15.46
CA ALA A 169 -9.16 -20.97 -16.69
C ALA A 169 -10.66 -21.01 -16.98
N VAL A 170 -11.23 -19.88 -17.40
CA VAL A 170 -12.63 -19.78 -17.83
C VAL A 170 -12.63 -19.09 -19.17
N ASP A 171 -13.29 -19.71 -20.15
CA ASP A 171 -13.47 -19.12 -21.47
C ASP A 171 -14.13 -17.72 -21.32
N PRO A 172 -13.53 -16.65 -21.88
CA PRO A 172 -14.04 -15.29 -21.81
C PRO A 172 -15.52 -15.16 -22.20
N ALA A 173 -16.02 -15.98 -23.13
CA ALA A 173 -17.43 -15.99 -23.55
C ALA A 173 -18.41 -16.42 -22.43
N PHE A 174 -17.90 -17.08 -21.39
CA PHE A 174 -18.68 -17.60 -20.25
C PHE A 174 -18.30 -16.97 -18.92
N GLN A 175 -17.51 -15.89 -18.92
CA GLN A 175 -17.19 -15.15 -17.71
C GLN A 175 -18.42 -14.49 -17.07
N ARG A 176 -18.27 -14.10 -15.80
CA ARG A 176 -19.34 -13.51 -14.96
C ARG A 176 -20.54 -14.46 -14.70
N ARG A 177 -20.38 -15.77 -14.96
CA ARG A 177 -21.37 -16.82 -14.64
C ARG A 177 -21.05 -17.63 -13.38
N GLY A 178 -20.08 -17.18 -12.57
CA GLY A 178 -19.66 -17.88 -11.35
C GLY A 178 -18.84 -19.16 -11.57
N ILE A 179 -18.41 -19.45 -12.80
CA ILE A 179 -17.68 -20.69 -13.14
C ILE A 179 -16.38 -20.85 -12.34
N ALA A 180 -15.53 -19.81 -12.33
CA ALA A 180 -14.27 -19.83 -11.57
C ALA A 180 -14.54 -20.05 -10.07
N ALA A 181 -15.58 -19.42 -9.51
CA ALA A 181 -15.93 -19.58 -8.11
C ALA A 181 -16.32 -21.04 -7.80
N LYS A 182 -17.19 -21.64 -8.60
CA LYS A 182 -17.61 -23.05 -8.42
C LYS A 182 -16.46 -24.05 -8.57
N LEU A 183 -15.54 -23.81 -9.51
CA LEU A 183 -14.33 -24.63 -9.67
C LEU A 183 -13.43 -24.57 -8.42
N VAL A 184 -13.36 -23.41 -7.78
CA VAL A 184 -12.54 -23.20 -6.59
C VAL A 184 -13.22 -23.74 -5.33
N GLU A 185 -14.52 -23.51 -5.17
CA GLU A 185 -15.37 -24.07 -4.11
C GLU A 185 -15.28 -25.60 -4.06
N TRP A 186 -15.25 -26.26 -5.23
CA TRP A 186 -15.05 -27.71 -5.30
C TRP A 186 -13.72 -28.12 -4.64
N GLY A 187 -12.62 -27.44 -4.97
CA GLY A 187 -11.30 -27.77 -4.42
C GLY A 187 -11.17 -27.48 -2.94
N LEU A 188 -11.79 -26.40 -2.44
CA LEU A 188 -11.87 -26.11 -1.01
C LEU A 188 -12.65 -27.18 -0.26
N ALA A 189 -13.78 -27.63 -0.82
CA ALA A 189 -14.56 -28.72 -0.24
C ALA A 189 -13.80 -30.05 -0.25
N GLU A 190 -13.04 -30.32 -1.32
CA GLU A 190 -12.19 -31.50 -1.41
C GLU A 190 -11.03 -31.45 -0.39
N ALA A 191 -10.33 -30.32 -0.26
CA ALA A 191 -9.28 -30.13 0.74
C ALA A 191 -9.78 -30.42 2.16
N LYS A 192 -11.01 -30.00 2.48
CA LYS A 192 -11.66 -30.30 3.76
C LYS A 192 -11.85 -31.80 3.98
N LYS A 193 -12.25 -32.56 2.96
CA LYS A 193 -12.40 -34.03 3.03
C LYS A 193 -11.06 -34.74 3.22
N ARG A 194 -9.97 -34.15 2.76
CA ARG A 194 -8.60 -34.71 2.82
C ARG A 194 -7.87 -34.40 4.14
N GLY A 195 -8.61 -34.23 5.23
CA GLY A 195 -8.05 -33.87 6.54
C GLY A 195 -7.82 -32.37 6.70
N ASP A 196 -8.66 -31.55 6.06
CA ASP A 196 -8.58 -30.09 6.12
C ASP A 196 -7.20 -29.57 5.69
N LEU A 197 -6.78 -29.98 4.49
CA LEU A 197 -5.56 -29.47 3.86
C LEU A 197 -5.69 -27.96 3.66
N GLU A 198 -4.59 -27.25 3.90
CA GLU A 198 -4.56 -25.85 3.53
C GLU A 198 -4.44 -25.70 2.01
N CYS A 199 -5.19 -24.76 1.45
CA CYS A 199 -5.15 -24.49 0.02
C CYS A 199 -4.21 -23.33 -0.28
N THR A 200 -3.47 -23.44 -1.38
CA THR A 200 -2.52 -22.41 -1.86
C THR A 200 -2.70 -22.14 -3.36
N THR A 201 -2.28 -20.97 -3.86
CA THR A 201 -2.26 -20.67 -5.31
C THR A 201 -1.45 -19.40 -5.61
N GLU A 202 -0.87 -19.30 -6.80
CA GLU A 202 -0.31 -18.07 -7.36
C GLU A 202 -1.39 -17.35 -8.19
N GLY A 203 -2.20 -16.53 -7.52
CA GLY A 203 -3.33 -15.86 -8.14
C GLY A 203 -2.91 -14.73 -9.07
N SER A 204 -3.28 -14.83 -10.35
CA SER A 204 -3.12 -13.74 -11.32
C SER A 204 -4.01 -12.53 -10.99
N ALA A 205 -3.78 -11.39 -11.65
CA ALA A 205 -4.67 -10.21 -11.55
C ALA A 205 -6.15 -10.54 -11.86
N MET A 206 -6.40 -11.48 -12.78
CA MET A 206 -7.76 -11.91 -13.15
C MET A 206 -8.38 -12.88 -12.13
N GLY A 207 -7.59 -13.79 -11.56
CA GLY A 207 -8.08 -14.85 -10.67
C GLY A 207 -8.19 -14.45 -9.21
N ARG A 208 -7.24 -13.65 -8.70
CA ARG A 208 -7.06 -13.41 -7.25
C ARG A 208 -8.30 -12.86 -6.56
N GLY A 209 -9.10 -12.03 -7.24
CA GLY A 209 -10.34 -11.48 -6.68
C GLY A 209 -11.39 -12.56 -6.37
N VAL A 210 -11.47 -13.61 -7.20
CA VAL A 210 -12.35 -14.76 -6.96
C VAL A 210 -11.83 -15.57 -5.79
N TYR A 211 -10.53 -15.83 -5.74
CA TYR A 211 -9.92 -16.65 -4.70
C TYR A 211 -10.06 -16.00 -3.32
N ARG A 212 -9.83 -14.69 -3.22
CA ARG A 212 -10.00 -13.92 -1.97
C ARG A 212 -11.42 -14.00 -1.41
N LYS A 213 -12.43 -13.90 -2.28
CA LYS A 213 -13.84 -14.08 -1.90
C LYS A 213 -14.15 -15.48 -1.35
N LEU A 214 -13.32 -16.47 -1.69
CA LEU A 214 -13.45 -17.85 -1.26
C LEU A 214 -12.49 -18.22 -0.12
N GLY A 215 -11.94 -17.23 0.57
CA GLY A 215 -11.17 -17.44 1.80
C GLY A 215 -9.66 -17.58 1.62
N PHE A 216 -9.14 -17.45 0.39
CA PHE A 216 -7.70 -17.26 0.19
C PHE A 216 -7.27 -15.88 0.69
N LYS A 217 -6.06 -15.79 1.23
CA LYS A 217 -5.44 -14.57 1.74
C LYS A 217 -4.04 -14.45 1.17
N ASP A 218 -3.64 -13.22 0.88
CA ASP A 218 -2.30 -12.89 0.42
C ASP A 218 -1.27 -13.27 1.48
N GLU A 219 -0.16 -13.85 1.02
CA GLU A 219 1.01 -14.10 1.83
C GLU A 219 2.20 -13.33 1.27
N GLY A 220 2.75 -12.45 2.10
CA GLY A 220 3.79 -11.51 1.68
C GLY A 220 3.21 -10.14 1.30
N HIS A 221 3.97 -9.37 0.53
CA HIS A 221 3.65 -7.99 0.16
C HIS A 221 3.60 -7.81 -1.34
N GLY A 222 2.41 -7.50 -1.85
CA GLY A 222 2.24 -7.20 -3.26
C GLY A 222 2.42 -8.42 -4.16
N ASP A 223 2.74 -8.16 -5.43
CA ASP A 223 2.94 -9.20 -6.42
C ASP A 223 4.29 -9.91 -6.23
N VAL A 224 4.40 -11.10 -6.83
CA VAL A 224 5.64 -11.83 -7.01
C VAL A 224 6.70 -10.90 -7.59
N VAL A 225 7.83 -10.80 -6.88
CA VAL A 225 9.02 -10.11 -7.38
C VAL A 225 9.71 -11.02 -8.38
N TRP A 226 9.78 -10.56 -9.62
CA TRP A 226 10.39 -11.31 -10.72
C TRP A 226 11.89 -11.03 -10.78
N GLU A 227 12.70 -12.00 -10.37
CA GLU A 227 14.15 -11.95 -10.52
C GLU A 227 14.52 -12.51 -11.88
N VAL A 228 14.83 -11.61 -12.81
CA VAL A 228 15.29 -11.93 -14.16
C VAL A 228 16.58 -11.16 -14.48
N ASP A 229 17.35 -11.67 -15.43
CA ASP A 229 18.56 -10.98 -15.93
C ASP A 229 18.19 -9.59 -16.49
N ASP A 230 19.12 -8.64 -16.41
CA ASP A 230 18.93 -7.25 -16.85
C ASP A 230 18.41 -7.13 -18.29
N GLU A 231 18.78 -8.06 -19.17
CA GLU A 231 18.32 -8.08 -20.57
C GLU A 231 16.81 -8.33 -20.72
N PHE A 232 16.17 -8.88 -19.69
CA PHE A 232 14.74 -9.17 -19.63
C PHE A 232 13.96 -8.17 -18.78
N LYS A 233 14.61 -7.12 -18.25
CA LYS A 233 13.96 -6.16 -17.34
C LYS A 233 12.72 -5.50 -17.97
N ASP A 234 12.79 -5.20 -19.27
CA ASP A 234 11.72 -4.54 -20.02
C ASP A 234 10.70 -5.52 -20.62
N TRP A 235 10.90 -6.83 -20.42
CA TRP A 235 9.95 -7.85 -20.88
C TRP A 235 8.74 -7.90 -19.95
N GLU A 236 7.57 -8.18 -20.52
CA GLU A 236 6.32 -8.25 -19.79
C GLU A 236 6.36 -9.32 -18.69
N LYS A 237 5.85 -8.97 -17.51
CA LYS A 237 5.83 -9.83 -16.32
C LYS A 237 4.41 -9.82 -15.77
N PRO A 238 3.77 -10.99 -15.60
CA PRO A 238 2.41 -11.02 -15.13
C PRO A 238 2.35 -10.63 -13.65
N SER A 239 1.23 -10.04 -13.27
CA SER A 239 0.93 -9.69 -11.89
C SER A 239 0.33 -10.92 -11.21
N ASN A 240 1.09 -11.57 -10.33
CA ASN A 240 0.70 -12.75 -9.57
C ASN A 240 0.97 -12.54 -8.08
N VAL A 241 0.16 -13.15 -7.21
CA VAL A 241 0.38 -13.13 -5.76
C VAL A 241 0.26 -14.54 -5.18
N PHE A 242 1.12 -14.90 -4.23
CA PHE A 242 0.97 -16.16 -3.50
C PHE A 242 -0.14 -16.02 -2.45
N LEU A 243 -1.11 -16.93 -2.50
CA LEU A 243 -2.33 -16.91 -1.71
C LEU A 243 -2.49 -18.22 -0.95
N ARG A 244 -3.01 -18.17 0.28
CA ARG A 244 -3.31 -19.35 1.11
C ARG A 244 -4.56 -19.22 1.97
N THR A 245 -5.19 -20.33 2.38
CA THR A 245 -6.45 -20.28 3.15
C THR A 245 -6.29 -20.21 4.66
N ARG A 246 -5.14 -20.56 5.27
CA ARG A 246 -4.92 -20.48 6.72
C ARG A 246 -3.79 -19.52 7.10
N CYS A 247 -4.13 -18.24 7.26
CA CYS A 247 -3.30 -17.34 8.07
C CYS A 247 -3.62 -17.53 9.55
N ALA A 248 -2.84 -18.38 10.24
CA ALA A 248 -2.90 -18.46 11.69
C ALA A 248 -2.25 -17.23 12.32
N HIS A 249 -3.06 -16.46 13.06
CA HIS A 249 -2.59 -15.82 14.29
C HIS A 249 -2.22 -16.94 15.28
N LEU A 250 -0.94 -17.28 15.39
CA LEU A 250 -0.45 -18.01 16.56
C LEU A 250 -0.16 -17.00 17.68
N ARG A 251 -1.14 -16.83 18.58
CA ARG A 251 -0.93 -16.30 19.92
C ARG A 251 -0.38 -17.42 20.80
N HIS A 252 0.92 -17.43 21.08
CA HIS A 252 1.49 -17.70 22.41
C HIS A 252 2.97 -17.24 22.45
N PRO A 253 3.45 -16.69 23.58
CA PRO A 253 4.78 -16.09 23.69
C PRO A 253 5.84 -17.14 24.07
N GLN A 254 7.09 -16.86 23.67
CA GLN A 254 8.28 -17.69 23.83
C GLN A 254 8.46 -18.83 22.80
N CYS A 255 8.95 -18.45 21.61
CA CYS A 255 10.01 -19.22 20.95
C CYS A 255 10.78 -18.27 20.03
N ILE A 256 11.75 -17.55 20.59
CA ILE A 256 12.83 -16.95 19.81
C ILE A 256 13.83 -18.09 19.64
N LEU A 257 13.76 -18.79 18.50
CA LEU A 257 14.92 -19.49 17.98
C LEU A 257 15.52 -18.60 16.92
N THR A 258 16.61 -17.94 17.30
CA THR A 258 17.50 -17.22 16.40
C THR A 258 17.99 -18.17 15.31
N HIS A 259 18.01 -17.68 14.06
CA HIS A 259 18.76 -18.27 12.95
C HIS A 259 20.25 -18.36 13.32
N ASP A 260 20.67 -19.42 14.00
CA ASP A 260 22.05 -19.91 14.09
C ASP A 260 22.09 -21.22 14.91
N SER A 261 21.36 -22.26 14.48
CA SER A 261 21.53 -23.61 15.04
C SER A 261 20.93 -24.73 14.19
N LEU A 262 21.14 -24.75 12.87
CA LEU A 262 20.93 -25.97 12.06
C LEU A 262 21.95 -26.02 10.91
N LEU A 263 23.22 -26.05 11.29
CA LEU A 263 24.28 -26.65 10.47
C LEU A 263 25.07 -27.57 11.39
N ASN A 264 24.44 -28.65 11.85
CA ASN A 264 25.20 -29.82 12.28
C ASN A 264 25.36 -30.72 11.05
N GLU A 265 26.63 -30.84 10.65
CA GLU A 265 27.15 -31.88 9.78
C GLU A 265 26.82 -33.24 10.39
N GLU A 266 25.90 -33.99 9.78
CA GLU A 266 25.85 -35.45 9.81
C GLU A 266 24.75 -35.89 8.83
N GLY A 267 25.14 -36.22 7.59
CA GLY A 267 24.16 -36.71 6.62
C GLY A 267 24.53 -36.66 5.15
N ILE A 268 25.74 -36.26 4.75
CA ILE A 268 26.23 -36.46 3.38
C ILE A 268 27.70 -36.86 3.43
N GLN A 269 27.93 -38.12 3.82
CA GLN A 269 29.20 -38.80 3.58
C GLN A 269 28.90 -39.98 2.67
N GLY A 270 28.91 -39.73 1.36
CA GLY A 270 28.60 -40.78 0.39
C GLY A 270 28.32 -40.31 -1.03
N ALA A 271 29.08 -39.35 -1.56
CA ALA A 271 29.35 -39.16 -2.98
C ALA A 271 29.96 -37.77 -3.17
N LEU A 272 31.27 -37.71 -3.45
CA LEU A 272 31.99 -36.68 -4.22
C LEU A 272 33.49 -36.78 -3.89
N GLU A 273 34.08 -37.92 -4.20
CA GLU A 273 35.50 -37.99 -4.51
C GLU A 273 35.63 -37.81 -6.02
N THR A 274 36.11 -36.65 -6.47
CA THR A 274 37.10 -36.51 -7.55
C THR A 274 37.26 -35.03 -7.92
N SER A 275 38.35 -34.41 -7.44
CA SER A 275 39.19 -33.41 -8.14
C SER A 275 39.68 -32.27 -7.20
N PRO A 276 40.99 -32.17 -6.90
CA PRO A 276 41.56 -31.21 -5.92
C PRO A 276 41.70 -29.74 -6.38
N ALA A 277 41.14 -29.32 -7.51
CA ALA A 277 41.51 -28.04 -8.13
C ALA A 277 40.64 -26.81 -7.74
N LEU A 278 39.56 -26.97 -6.96
CA LEU A 278 38.63 -25.88 -6.61
C LEU A 278 38.77 -25.38 -5.16
N LEU A 279 39.66 -25.97 -4.36
CA LEU A 279 39.77 -25.67 -2.92
C LEU A 279 40.55 -24.38 -2.59
N SER A 280 41.17 -23.71 -3.56
CA SER A 280 41.98 -22.50 -3.33
C SER A 280 41.25 -21.18 -3.61
N ILE A 281 40.07 -21.19 -4.23
CA ILE A 281 39.30 -19.96 -4.55
C ILE A 281 38.26 -19.63 -3.48
N VAL A 282 37.77 -20.62 -2.72
CA VAL A 282 36.67 -20.43 -1.75
C VAL A 282 37.14 -19.96 -0.36
N LYS A 283 38.44 -19.94 -0.07
CA LYS A 283 38.98 -19.59 1.26
C LYS A 283 39.37 -18.10 1.48
N SER A 284 39.00 -17.17 0.58
CA SER A 284 39.42 -15.75 0.73
C SER A 284 38.31 -14.68 0.84
N THR A 285 37.02 -15.02 0.92
CA THR A 285 35.95 -14.00 1.02
C THR A 285 34.92 -14.26 2.12
N GLY A 286 35.28 -15.02 3.15
CA GLY A 286 34.45 -15.26 4.33
C GLY A 286 34.57 -14.17 5.39
N THR A 287 34.14 -12.95 5.10
CA THR A 287 33.69 -12.00 6.13
C THR A 287 32.18 -11.91 6.08
N PRO A 288 31.45 -12.04 7.21
CA PRO A 288 30.00 -11.94 7.20
C PRO A 288 29.61 -10.53 6.74
N HIS A 289 28.86 -10.42 5.63
CA HIS A 289 28.11 -9.20 5.37
C HIS A 289 26.99 -9.14 6.40
N PRO A 290 26.91 -8.08 7.25
CA PRO A 290 25.81 -7.92 8.18
C PRO A 290 24.51 -7.85 7.38
N LYS A 291 23.46 -8.59 7.80
CA LYS A 291 22.09 -8.35 7.34
C LYS A 291 21.81 -6.87 7.60
N THR A 292 21.73 -6.07 6.54
CA THR A 292 21.33 -4.66 6.66
C THR A 292 19.94 -4.64 7.31
N PRO A 293 19.78 -4.04 8.50
CA PRO A 293 18.47 -3.90 9.10
C PRO A 293 17.58 -3.12 8.13
N THR A 294 16.40 -3.65 7.81
CA THR A 294 15.38 -2.91 7.05
C THR A 294 15.03 -1.66 7.84
N MET A 295 15.19 -0.48 7.25
CA MET A 295 14.89 0.78 7.90
C MET A 295 13.40 0.84 8.26
N PRO A 296 13.03 1.35 9.46
CA PRO A 296 11.64 1.45 9.85
C PRO A 296 10.89 2.48 8.98
N ILE A 297 9.65 2.16 8.60
CA ILE A 297 8.74 3.04 7.89
C ILE A 297 8.17 4.06 8.90
N VAL A 298 8.16 5.32 8.49
CA VAL A 298 7.69 6.45 9.29
C VAL A 298 6.62 7.20 8.54
N ASP A 299 5.42 7.26 9.11
CA ASP A 299 4.33 8.09 8.62
C ASP A 299 4.36 9.46 9.30
N ILE A 300 4.74 10.51 8.57
CA ILE A 300 4.79 11.89 9.10
C ILE A 300 3.51 12.69 8.83
N HIS A 301 2.56 12.16 8.07
CA HIS A 301 1.35 12.87 7.71
C HIS A 301 0.16 12.02 8.13
N THR A 302 -0.26 12.19 9.37
CA THR A 302 -1.29 11.34 9.95
C THR A 302 -1.93 12.01 11.15
N HIS A 303 -3.25 11.91 11.27
CA HIS A 303 -4.02 12.80 12.11
C HIS A 303 -4.80 12.09 13.21
N VAL A 304 -5.08 12.85 14.28
CA VAL A 304 -5.93 12.45 15.40
C VAL A 304 -6.78 13.63 15.91
N TYR A 305 -7.91 13.32 16.52
CA TYR A 305 -8.70 14.19 17.39
C TYR A 305 -8.64 13.60 18.81
N PRO A 306 -7.67 14.00 19.65
CA PRO A 306 -7.48 13.37 20.95
C PRO A 306 -8.69 13.63 21.88
N PRO A 307 -8.89 12.82 22.93
CA PRO A 307 -10.05 12.91 23.83
C PRO A 307 -10.38 14.32 24.32
N LYS A 308 -9.36 15.13 24.68
CA LYS A 308 -9.56 16.53 25.12
C LYS A 308 -10.10 17.43 24.01
N TYR A 309 -9.69 17.20 22.76
CA TYR A 309 -10.24 17.93 21.63
C TYR A 309 -11.66 17.45 21.29
N MET A 310 -11.94 16.15 21.40
CA MET A 310 -13.30 15.62 21.23
C MET A 310 -14.27 16.14 22.31
N GLU A 311 -13.80 16.29 23.54
CA GLU A 311 -14.56 16.93 24.63
C GLU A 311 -14.90 18.40 24.27
N LEU A 312 -13.90 19.15 23.79
CA LEU A 312 -14.09 20.52 23.31
C LEU A 312 -15.10 20.58 22.15
N LEU A 313 -14.96 19.75 21.11
CA LEU A 313 -15.87 19.78 19.97
C LEU A 313 -17.30 19.35 20.33
N ARG A 314 -17.47 18.44 21.29
CA ARG A 314 -18.80 18.01 21.75
C ARG A 314 -19.50 19.05 22.63
N SER A 315 -18.76 19.89 23.35
CA SER A 315 -19.33 20.94 24.20
C SER A 315 -19.77 22.19 23.42
N ARG A 316 -19.23 22.39 22.20
CA ARG A 316 -19.53 23.56 21.37
C ARG A 316 -20.93 23.55 20.79
N SER A 317 -21.48 24.75 20.60
CA SER A 317 -22.78 25.02 19.97
C SER A 317 -22.70 25.73 18.61
N THR A 318 -21.50 26.13 18.22
CA THR A 318 -21.20 26.76 16.93
C THR A 318 -20.11 25.97 16.23
N VAL A 319 -20.17 25.91 14.90
CA VAL A 319 -19.15 25.27 14.06
C VAL A 319 -17.74 25.74 14.48
N PRO A 320 -16.74 24.85 14.57
CA PRO A 320 -16.85 23.40 14.41
C PRO A 320 -17.42 22.70 15.66
N TYR A 321 -18.12 21.57 15.48
CA TYR A 321 -18.59 20.73 16.60
C TYR A 321 -18.72 19.25 16.19
N VAL A 322 -18.79 18.36 17.20
CA VAL A 322 -19.17 16.95 17.02
C VAL A 322 -20.47 16.65 17.77
N ARG A 323 -21.48 16.14 17.08
CA ARG A 323 -22.77 15.77 17.67
C ARG A 323 -23.41 14.56 16.99
N THR A 324 -24.29 13.88 17.70
CA THR A 324 -25.28 12.97 17.11
C THR A 324 -26.59 13.71 16.88
N PHE A 325 -27.35 13.29 15.89
CA PHE A 325 -28.66 13.87 15.59
C PHE A 325 -29.77 12.89 15.99
N PRO A 326 -30.97 13.36 16.40
CA PRO A 326 -32.05 12.48 16.87
C PRO A 326 -32.49 11.41 15.87
N ASP A 327 -32.39 11.71 14.58
CA ASP A 327 -32.72 10.82 13.46
C ASP A 327 -31.55 9.91 13.02
N ALA A 328 -30.36 10.08 13.62
CA ALA A 328 -29.18 9.23 13.40
C ALA A 328 -28.33 9.13 14.69
N PRO A 329 -28.87 8.53 15.77
CA PRO A 329 -28.25 8.55 17.10
C PRO A 329 -26.91 7.80 17.15
N ASP A 330 -26.70 6.82 16.26
CA ASP A 330 -25.48 6.00 16.20
C ASP A 330 -24.42 6.56 15.23
N SER A 331 -24.68 7.71 14.60
CA SER A 331 -23.76 8.34 13.65
C SER A 331 -23.35 9.73 14.14
N ALA A 332 -22.26 9.79 14.90
CA ALA A 332 -21.66 11.07 15.25
C ALA A 332 -21.16 11.77 13.98
N ARG A 333 -21.45 13.07 13.88
CA ARG A 333 -21.08 13.92 12.76
C ARG A 333 -20.10 14.97 13.22
N LEU A 334 -19.03 15.13 12.46
CA LEU A 334 -18.09 16.24 12.57
C LEU A 334 -18.49 17.30 11.55
N ILE A 335 -18.85 18.48 12.04
CA ILE A 335 -19.16 19.67 11.24
C ILE A 335 -18.01 20.65 11.41
N ILE A 336 -17.30 20.98 10.32
CA ILE A 336 -16.13 21.86 10.38
C ILE A 336 -16.38 23.20 9.67
N LEU A 337 -17.16 23.19 8.59
CA LEU A 337 -17.43 24.40 7.81
C LEU A 337 -18.86 24.89 8.04
N PRO A 338 -19.11 26.22 8.13
CA PRO A 338 -20.47 26.73 8.30
C PRO A 338 -21.44 26.27 7.20
N GLY A 339 -20.95 26.08 5.97
CA GLY A 339 -21.75 25.56 4.86
C GLY A 339 -22.16 24.08 5.01
N GLU A 340 -21.55 23.33 5.92
CA GLU A 340 -21.92 21.94 6.24
C GLU A 340 -23.07 21.87 7.28
N ASP A 341 -23.42 22.99 7.92
CA ASP A 341 -24.40 23.07 9.02
C ASP A 341 -25.78 23.55 8.54
N ASP A 342 -26.21 23.18 7.33
CA ASP A 342 -27.51 23.56 6.79
C ASP A 342 -28.64 22.72 7.42
N PRO A 343 -29.60 23.33 8.15
CA PRO A 343 -30.74 22.64 8.73
C PRO A 343 -31.65 21.90 7.75
N SER A 344 -31.60 22.24 6.46
CA SER A 344 -32.37 21.59 5.40
C SER A 344 -31.71 20.32 4.84
N THR A 345 -30.40 20.12 5.11
CA THR A 345 -29.68 18.91 4.72
C THR A 345 -30.00 17.76 5.68
N PRO A 346 -30.28 16.53 5.19
CA PRO A 346 -30.46 15.35 6.05
C PRO A 346 -29.29 15.19 7.03
N SER A 347 -29.56 14.81 8.28
CA SER A 347 -28.54 14.74 9.34
C SER A 347 -27.35 13.84 8.98
N THR A 348 -27.60 12.71 8.34
CA THR A 348 -26.59 11.75 7.84
C THR A 348 -25.73 12.31 6.70
N SER A 349 -26.16 13.42 6.09
CA SER A 349 -25.47 14.14 5.03
C SER A 349 -24.83 15.45 5.51
N ARG A 350 -24.99 15.84 6.78
CA ARG A 350 -24.30 17.01 7.35
C ARG A 350 -22.90 16.67 7.79
N GLY A 351 -21.94 17.51 7.39
CA GLY A 351 -20.51 17.29 7.60
C GLY A 351 -20.09 15.84 7.30
N ARG A 352 -19.25 15.25 8.15
CA ARG A 352 -18.65 13.93 7.90
C ARG A 352 -18.94 12.96 9.04
N PRO A 353 -19.11 11.64 8.76
CA PRO A 353 -19.08 10.65 9.82
C PRO A 353 -17.74 10.75 10.57
N ILE A 354 -17.79 10.68 11.89
CA ILE A 354 -16.60 10.59 12.72
C ILE A 354 -16.66 9.33 13.57
N GLY A 355 -15.81 8.36 13.26
CA GLY A 355 -15.66 7.13 14.01
C GLY A 355 -14.42 7.12 14.91
N PRO A 356 -14.20 6.01 15.63
CA PRO A 356 -13.07 5.85 16.54
C PRO A 356 -11.70 5.96 15.85
N GLU A 357 -11.61 5.75 14.53
CA GLU A 357 -10.39 5.94 13.73
C GLU A 357 -9.80 7.36 13.84
N TYR A 358 -10.61 8.35 14.23
CA TYR A 358 -10.15 9.71 14.49
C TYR A 358 -9.62 9.93 15.90
N TYR A 359 -10.19 9.31 16.93
CA TYR A 359 -9.98 9.71 18.32
C TYR A 359 -9.53 8.60 19.28
N ASP A 360 -9.63 7.33 18.88
CA ASP A 360 -9.09 6.21 19.62
C ASP A 360 -7.67 5.89 19.11
N ILE A 361 -6.69 6.11 19.97
CA ILE A 361 -5.29 5.84 19.65
C ILE A 361 -5.03 4.35 19.34
N LYS A 362 -5.86 3.43 19.84
CA LYS A 362 -5.74 2.00 19.54
C LYS A 362 -6.07 1.70 18.08
N GLU A 363 -7.05 2.40 17.50
CA GLU A 363 -7.38 2.28 16.07
C GLU A 363 -6.22 2.79 15.21
N LYS A 364 -5.56 3.87 15.65
CA LYS A 364 -4.31 4.35 15.03
C LYS A 364 -3.22 3.27 15.05
N ILE A 365 -2.98 2.62 16.19
CA ILE A 365 -1.98 1.56 16.29
C ILE A 365 -2.36 0.35 15.41
N ALA A 366 -3.64 -0.03 15.39
CA ALA A 366 -4.13 -1.10 14.52
C ALA A 366 -3.94 -0.76 13.03
N PHE A 367 -4.20 0.48 12.63
CA PHE A 367 -3.91 0.98 11.29
C PHE A 367 -2.42 0.91 10.95
N MET A 368 -1.55 1.31 11.88
CA MET A 368 -0.10 1.24 11.72
C MET A 368 0.38 -0.20 11.54
N ASP A 369 -0.09 -1.12 12.39
CA ASP A 369 0.27 -2.54 12.32
C ASP A 369 -0.22 -3.18 11.01
N LEU A 370 -1.42 -2.81 10.56
CA LEU A 370 -1.99 -3.28 9.29
C LEU A 370 -1.15 -2.85 8.07
N HIS A 371 -0.65 -1.61 8.06
CA HIS A 371 0.09 -1.04 6.93
C HIS A 371 1.61 -1.06 7.12
N LYS A 372 2.10 -1.78 8.14
CA LYS A 372 3.52 -1.93 8.50
C LYS A 372 4.24 -0.61 8.66
N ILE A 373 3.61 0.28 9.43
CA ILE A 373 4.16 1.56 9.83
C ILE A 373 4.73 1.40 11.23
N GLU A 374 6.05 1.43 11.35
CA GLU A 374 6.73 1.31 12.64
C GLU A 374 6.56 2.56 13.48
N LYS A 375 6.61 3.75 12.87
CA LYS A 375 6.50 5.03 13.59
C LYS A 375 5.47 5.94 12.93
N SER A 376 4.68 6.62 13.75
CA SER A 376 3.82 7.72 13.30
C SER A 376 4.14 9.00 14.05
N VAL A 377 4.21 10.11 13.32
CA VAL A 377 4.27 11.46 13.87
C VAL A 377 2.87 12.06 13.74
N ILE A 378 2.03 11.84 14.75
CA ILE A 378 0.62 12.23 14.71
C ILE A 378 0.46 13.75 14.85
N SER A 379 -0.58 14.30 14.25
CA SER A 379 -0.93 15.72 14.38
C SER A 379 -2.41 15.91 14.67
N LEU A 380 -2.75 16.99 15.39
CA LEU A 380 -4.15 17.39 15.51
C LEU A 380 -4.69 17.71 14.11
N ALA A 381 -5.81 17.10 13.71
CA ALA A 381 -6.43 17.40 12.42
C ALA A 381 -7.04 18.81 12.38
N ASN A 382 -7.25 19.32 11.16
CA ASN A 382 -7.93 20.60 10.94
C ASN A 382 -9.35 20.61 11.57
N PRO A 383 -9.86 21.75 12.07
CA PRO A 383 -9.32 23.11 11.96
C PRO A 383 -8.43 23.54 13.14
N TRP A 384 -7.75 22.59 13.81
CA TRP A 384 -6.88 22.87 14.94
C TRP A 384 -7.57 23.67 16.05
N LEU A 385 -7.10 24.89 16.32
CA LEU A 385 -7.66 25.79 17.33
C LEU A 385 -8.05 27.14 16.72
N ASP A 386 -8.11 27.23 15.39
CA ASP A 386 -8.24 28.49 14.66
C ASP A 386 -9.58 29.19 14.91
N PHE A 387 -10.56 28.44 15.42
CA PHE A 387 -11.90 28.91 15.79
C PHE A 387 -12.02 29.37 17.25
N LEU A 388 -11.02 29.13 18.09
CA LEU A 388 -11.11 29.44 19.52
C LEU A 388 -10.89 30.94 19.78
N PRO A 389 -11.65 31.53 20.73
CA PRO A 389 -11.36 32.86 21.24
C PRO A 389 -9.95 32.96 21.85
N THR A 390 -9.37 34.16 21.77
CA THR A 390 -8.01 34.48 22.24
C THR A 390 -7.74 34.05 23.68
N ASP A 391 -8.70 34.21 24.59
CA ASP A 391 -8.60 33.92 26.02
C ASP A 391 -8.69 32.42 26.36
N GLU A 392 -9.30 31.62 25.49
CA GLU A 392 -9.42 30.17 25.67
C GLU A 392 -8.30 29.40 24.98
N ALA A 393 -7.78 29.92 23.86
CA ALA A 393 -6.89 29.20 22.96
C ALA A 393 -5.61 28.68 23.64
N GLY A 394 -4.97 29.48 24.48
CA GLY A 394 -3.73 29.10 25.17
C GLY A 394 -3.91 27.89 26.10
N ALA A 395 -4.97 27.90 26.92
CA ALA A 395 -5.28 26.80 27.82
C ALA A 395 -5.68 25.52 27.06
N ALA A 396 -6.46 25.67 25.99
CA ALA A 396 -6.86 24.57 25.12
C ALA A 396 -5.65 23.92 24.43
N ALA A 397 -4.76 24.71 23.82
CA ALA A 397 -3.54 24.22 23.18
C ALA A 397 -2.68 23.41 24.14
N LYS A 398 -2.42 23.97 25.33
CA LYS A 398 -1.65 23.26 26.36
C LYS A 398 -2.31 21.92 26.73
N SER A 399 -3.62 21.93 27.02
CA SER A 399 -4.34 20.72 27.43
C SER A 399 -4.36 19.64 26.34
N ILE A 400 -4.50 20.03 25.08
CA ILE A 400 -4.55 19.10 23.95
C ILE A 400 -3.15 18.55 23.65
N ASN A 401 -2.13 19.40 23.65
CA ASN A 401 -0.75 18.95 23.45
C ASN A 401 -0.28 18.00 24.57
N ASP A 402 -0.71 18.23 25.81
CA ASP A 402 -0.45 17.31 26.93
C ASP A 402 -1.17 15.95 26.71
N ASP A 403 -2.43 15.96 26.28
CA ASP A 403 -3.19 14.74 25.97
C ASP A 403 -2.54 13.91 24.84
N VAL A 404 -2.11 14.56 23.76
CA VAL A 404 -1.38 13.88 22.66
C VAL A 404 -0.03 13.33 23.14
N ASN A 405 0.71 14.08 23.96
CA ASN A 405 1.96 13.59 24.54
C ASN A 405 1.73 12.35 25.42
N ASP A 406 0.67 12.34 26.22
CA ASP A 406 0.29 11.22 27.07
C ASP A 406 -0.16 9.99 26.26
N GLN A 407 -0.77 10.20 25.10
CA GLN A 407 -1.01 9.12 24.13
C GLN A 407 0.30 8.54 23.58
N CYS A 408 1.30 9.38 23.25
CA CYS A 408 2.60 8.89 22.80
C CYS A 408 3.34 8.09 23.89
N VAL A 409 3.18 8.47 25.18
CA VAL A 409 3.76 7.73 26.33
C VAL A 409 3.27 6.27 26.36
N GLN A 410 2.03 6.00 25.95
CA GLN A 410 1.45 4.65 25.94
C GLN A 410 2.10 3.72 24.91
N TYR A 411 2.73 4.28 23.87
CA TYR A 411 3.34 3.52 22.77
C TYR A 411 4.76 4.04 22.47
N PRO A 412 5.71 3.90 23.42
CA PRO A 412 7.04 4.47 23.31
C PRO A 412 7.77 3.90 22.08
N GLY A 413 8.42 4.78 21.32
CA GLY A 413 9.15 4.43 20.11
C GLY A 413 8.27 4.19 18.88
N ARG A 414 6.94 4.13 19.02
CA ARG A 414 5.97 4.03 17.91
C ARG A 414 5.32 5.38 17.60
N LEU A 415 5.06 6.22 18.60
CA LEU A 415 4.36 7.49 18.43
C LEU A 415 5.20 8.70 18.83
N TYR A 416 5.13 9.73 17.99
CA TYR A 416 5.63 11.09 18.19
C TYR A 416 4.55 12.05 17.69
N PHE A 417 4.69 13.37 17.89
CA PHE A 417 3.66 14.29 17.42
C PHE A 417 4.17 15.67 16.99
N PHE A 418 3.38 16.32 16.13
CA PHE A 418 3.44 17.76 15.88
C PHE A 418 2.43 18.47 16.80
N GLY A 419 2.90 19.42 17.60
CA GLY A 419 2.04 20.17 18.52
C GLY A 419 1.14 21.16 17.78
N THR A 420 -0.05 21.43 18.32
CA THR A 420 -0.92 22.51 17.84
C THR A 420 -0.58 23.84 18.52
N LEU A 421 -0.81 24.96 17.83
CA LEU A 421 -0.53 26.31 18.34
C LEU A 421 -1.82 27.12 18.56
N PRO A 422 -1.89 27.95 19.62
CA PRO A 422 -3.05 28.79 19.90
C PRO A 422 -3.00 30.09 19.07
N LEU A 423 -3.10 30.01 17.73
CA LEU A 423 -2.82 31.15 16.84
C LEU A 423 -3.79 32.34 16.97
N SER A 424 -4.95 32.17 17.61
CA SER A 424 -5.83 33.28 17.98
C SER A 424 -5.41 34.01 19.27
N ALA A 425 -4.47 33.46 20.05
CA ALA A 425 -3.90 34.08 21.24
C ALA A 425 -2.86 35.16 20.89
N SER A 426 -2.35 35.87 21.91
CA SER A 426 -1.27 36.83 21.70
C SER A 426 0.04 36.13 21.29
N PRO A 427 0.94 36.80 20.55
CA PRO A 427 2.23 36.22 20.16
C PRO A 427 3.06 35.70 21.36
N GLU A 428 2.96 36.32 22.53
CA GLU A 428 3.63 35.89 23.75
C GLU A 428 3.13 34.52 24.22
N VAL A 429 1.81 34.28 24.16
CA VAL A 429 1.22 32.98 24.50
C VAL A 429 1.63 31.91 23.50
N VAL A 430 1.62 32.23 22.21
CA VAL A 430 2.04 31.29 21.15
C VAL A 430 3.52 30.91 21.28
N THR A 431 4.39 31.90 21.48
CA THR A 431 5.84 31.68 21.60
C THR A 431 6.21 30.94 22.89
N ALA A 432 5.49 31.16 23.99
CA ALA A 432 5.64 30.37 25.22
C ALA A 432 5.25 28.90 25.00
N GLU A 433 4.20 28.61 24.22
CA GLU A 433 3.81 27.24 23.90
C GLU A 433 4.82 26.56 22.96
N ILE A 434 5.39 27.27 21.99
CA ILE A 434 6.51 26.79 21.14
C ILE A 434 7.69 26.35 22.01
N GLU A 435 8.11 27.21 22.94
CA GLU A 435 9.19 26.89 23.86
C GLU A 435 8.85 25.66 24.72
N ARG A 436 7.61 25.56 25.23
CA ARG A 436 7.18 24.42 26.04
C ARG A 436 7.17 23.12 25.23
N LEU A 437 6.61 23.13 24.03
CA LEU A 437 6.59 21.99 23.11
C LEU A 437 8.00 21.48 22.82
N SER A 438 9.00 22.37 22.73
CA SER A 438 10.40 21.96 22.51
C SER A 438 11.00 21.11 23.66
N ARG A 439 10.34 21.09 24.82
CA ARG A 439 10.74 20.33 26.01
C ARG A 439 9.92 19.06 26.22
N LEU A 440 8.84 18.85 25.45
CA LEU A 440 8.03 17.64 25.55
C LEU A 440 8.73 16.47 24.86
N LYS A 441 8.74 15.31 25.53
CA LYS A 441 9.53 14.14 25.13
C LYS A 441 9.24 13.67 23.70
N TYR A 442 7.97 13.70 23.29
CA TYR A 442 7.51 13.14 22.01
C TYR A 442 7.19 14.19 20.94
N ALA A 443 7.22 15.49 21.28
CA ALA A 443 6.98 16.56 20.32
C ALA A 443 8.16 16.71 19.36
N ARG A 444 7.89 16.81 18.05
CA ARG A 444 8.90 16.92 16.96
C ARG A 444 8.66 18.06 15.98
N GLY A 445 7.83 19.01 16.38
CA GLY A 445 7.54 20.22 15.62
C GLY A 445 6.13 20.71 15.95
N VAL A 446 5.56 21.49 15.04
CA VAL A 446 4.20 22.03 15.15
C VAL A 446 3.42 21.77 13.86
N ILE A 447 2.11 21.62 13.94
CA ILE A 447 1.21 21.66 12.79
C ILE A 447 0.52 23.03 12.74
N MET A 448 0.37 23.58 11.54
CA MET A 448 -0.18 24.92 11.31
C MET A 448 -1.02 24.96 10.04
N GLY A 449 -2.16 25.67 10.09
CA GLY A 449 -2.98 26.00 8.92
C GLY A 449 -2.45 27.19 8.11
N THR A 450 -3.13 27.54 7.01
CA THR A 450 -2.67 28.61 6.10
C THR A 450 -3.15 30.02 6.48
N SER A 451 -4.05 30.14 7.46
CA SER A 451 -4.62 31.42 7.91
C SER A 451 -3.66 32.22 8.80
N GLY A 452 -2.70 31.55 9.45
CA GLY A 452 -1.80 32.20 10.41
C GLY A 452 -2.57 32.84 11.56
N LEU A 453 -2.40 34.15 11.76
CA LEU A 453 -3.16 34.93 12.74
C LEU A 453 -4.51 35.45 12.19
N GLY A 454 -4.97 34.91 11.06
CA GLY A 454 -6.20 35.30 10.35
C GLY A 454 -5.97 36.15 9.09
N GLN A 455 -4.73 36.58 8.81
CA GLN A 455 -4.38 37.37 7.62
C GLN A 455 -3.45 36.62 6.65
N GLY A 456 -3.19 35.33 6.89
CA GLY A 456 -2.28 34.50 6.12
C GLY A 456 -0.84 34.50 6.64
N LEU A 457 0.01 33.74 5.95
CA LEU A 457 1.38 33.42 6.39
C LEU A 457 2.44 34.48 6.02
N ASP A 458 2.05 35.50 5.29
CA ASP A 458 2.85 36.68 4.95
C ASP A 458 2.59 37.88 5.88
N ASP A 459 1.73 37.72 6.90
CA ASP A 459 1.52 38.73 7.93
C ASP A 459 2.78 38.88 8.80
N ALA A 460 3.36 40.08 8.82
CA ALA A 460 4.54 40.39 9.64
C ALA A 460 4.30 40.19 11.14
N LYS A 461 3.05 40.12 11.61
CA LYS A 461 2.73 39.75 13.00
C LYS A 461 3.07 38.29 13.34
N LEU A 462 3.31 37.43 12.34
CA LEU A 462 3.84 36.08 12.54
C LEU A 462 5.36 36.06 12.74
N ASP A 463 6.09 37.15 12.48
CA ASP A 463 7.55 37.19 12.62
C ASP A 463 8.06 36.73 14.01
N PRO A 464 7.44 37.11 15.15
CA PRO A 464 7.83 36.57 16.46
C PRO A 464 7.64 35.05 16.59
N ILE A 465 6.62 34.51 15.93
CA ILE A 465 6.30 33.07 15.93
C ILE A 465 7.33 32.33 15.07
N TYR A 466 7.66 32.83 13.88
CA TYR A 466 8.73 32.29 13.05
C TYR A 466 10.10 32.35 13.74
N ALA A 467 10.41 33.46 14.40
CA ALA A 467 11.64 33.60 15.19
C ALA A 467 11.73 32.55 16.30
N ALA A 468 10.62 32.29 17.01
CA ALA A 468 10.59 31.27 18.06
C ALA A 468 10.75 29.85 17.49
N LEU A 469 10.04 29.52 16.41
CA LEU A 469 10.14 28.20 15.76
C LEU A 469 11.57 27.96 15.23
N GLU A 470 12.20 28.96 14.63
CA GLU A 470 13.59 28.92 14.19
C GLU A 470 14.55 28.74 15.38
N LYS A 471 14.40 29.54 16.44
CA LYS A 471 15.21 29.47 17.66
C LYS A 471 15.18 28.09 18.32
N HIS A 472 14.00 27.46 18.36
CA HIS A 472 13.80 26.14 18.96
C HIS A 472 14.00 24.98 17.96
N ASN A 473 14.37 25.28 16.71
CA ASN A 473 14.56 24.30 15.64
C ASN A 473 13.37 23.34 15.50
N GLN A 474 12.15 23.89 15.54
CA GLN A 474 10.92 23.14 15.39
C GLN A 474 10.45 23.19 13.94
N LEU A 475 10.21 22.02 13.35
CA LEU A 475 9.66 21.89 12.01
C LEU A 475 8.19 22.34 12.01
N ILE A 476 7.81 23.18 11.03
CA ILE A 476 6.40 23.47 10.77
C ILE A 476 5.88 22.44 9.79
N PHE A 477 4.89 21.64 10.17
CA PHE A 477 4.06 20.90 9.23
C PHE A 477 2.91 21.82 8.77
N LEU A 478 3.04 22.38 7.58
CA LEU A 478 2.02 23.26 6.99
C LEU A 478 0.98 22.43 6.25
N HIS A 479 -0.27 22.55 6.67
CA HIS A 479 -1.36 21.69 6.20
C HIS A 479 -2.58 22.53 5.75
N PRO A 480 -3.29 22.13 4.68
CA PRO A 480 -4.45 22.86 4.19
C PRO A 480 -5.70 22.63 5.04
N HIS A 481 -6.68 23.51 4.91
CA HIS A 481 -8.00 23.34 5.50
C HIS A 481 -9.06 24.17 4.77
N TYR A 482 -8.75 25.43 4.49
CA TYR A 482 -9.72 26.42 4.05
C TYR A 482 -10.11 26.30 2.57
N GLY A 483 -9.27 25.62 1.78
CA GLY A 483 -9.47 25.40 0.35
C GLY A 483 -9.55 26.69 -0.45
N LEU A 484 -10.41 26.69 -1.47
CA LEU A 484 -10.72 27.85 -2.29
C LEU A 484 -12.18 28.26 -2.08
N PRO A 485 -12.57 29.50 -2.41
CA PRO A 485 -13.97 29.92 -2.36
C PRO A 485 -14.86 28.99 -3.19
N ALA A 486 -15.94 28.48 -2.61
CA ALA A 486 -16.78 27.46 -3.24
C ALA A 486 -17.30 27.85 -4.65
N SER A 487 -17.44 29.14 -4.93
CA SER A 487 -17.84 29.67 -6.23
C SER A 487 -16.92 29.27 -7.38
N VAL A 488 -15.63 29.00 -7.13
CA VAL A 488 -14.68 28.60 -8.18
C VAL A 488 -14.96 27.20 -8.74
N TYR A 489 -15.72 26.38 -8.00
CA TYR A 489 -16.07 25.02 -8.42
C TYR A 489 -17.33 24.98 -9.32
N GLY A 490 -18.02 26.11 -9.45
CA GLY A 490 -19.19 26.26 -10.31
C GLY A 490 -20.48 25.64 -9.75
N PRO A 491 -21.62 25.88 -10.43
CA PRO A 491 -22.95 25.53 -9.91
C PRO A 491 -23.23 24.02 -9.85
N ARG A 492 -22.41 23.18 -10.53
CA ARG A 492 -22.53 21.72 -10.55
C ARG A 492 -21.63 21.02 -9.54
N ALA A 493 -20.92 21.75 -8.68
CA ALA A 493 -19.92 21.20 -7.77
C ALA A 493 -20.47 20.09 -6.86
N SER A 494 -21.74 20.20 -6.45
CA SER A 494 -22.41 19.21 -5.61
C SER A 494 -22.57 17.83 -6.28
N GLU A 495 -22.53 17.77 -7.62
CA GLU A 495 -22.57 16.49 -8.37
C GLU A 495 -21.28 15.68 -8.26
N TYR A 496 -20.18 16.32 -7.83
CA TYR A 496 -18.83 15.71 -7.80
C TYR A 496 -18.38 15.34 -6.39
N GLY A 497 -19.31 15.36 -5.42
CA GLY A 497 -19.00 15.15 -4.00
C GLY A 497 -17.88 16.10 -3.53
N HIS A 498 -16.93 15.55 -2.77
CA HIS A 498 -15.80 16.31 -2.22
C HIS A 498 -14.56 16.33 -3.12
N VAL A 499 -14.64 15.83 -4.36
CA VAL A 499 -13.46 15.66 -5.23
C VAL A 499 -12.77 17.00 -5.52
N LEU A 500 -13.52 18.03 -5.95
CA LEU A 500 -12.93 19.33 -6.27
C LEU A 500 -12.28 20.04 -5.05
N PRO A 501 -12.94 20.18 -3.90
CA PRO A 501 -12.31 20.82 -2.74
C PRO A 501 -11.10 20.05 -2.19
N LEU A 502 -11.13 18.71 -2.17
CA LEU A 502 -10.03 17.90 -1.64
C LEU A 502 -8.87 17.76 -2.64
N ALA A 503 -9.15 17.41 -3.90
CA ALA A 503 -8.11 17.14 -4.90
C ALA A 503 -7.50 18.40 -5.51
N LEU A 504 -8.23 19.52 -5.52
CA LEU A 504 -7.74 20.81 -6.06
C LEU A 504 -7.65 21.90 -5.01
N GLY A 505 -8.69 22.07 -4.18
CA GLY A 505 -8.73 23.15 -3.20
C GLY A 505 -7.56 23.12 -2.23
N PHE A 506 -7.37 22.00 -1.54
CA PHE A 506 -6.30 21.80 -0.57
C PHE A 506 -4.88 22.02 -1.14
N PRO A 507 -4.45 21.33 -2.22
CA PRO A 507 -3.11 21.54 -2.74
C PRO A 507 -2.90 22.95 -3.32
N LEU A 508 -3.94 23.60 -3.88
CA LEU A 508 -3.84 24.99 -4.35
C LEU A 508 -3.74 25.98 -3.19
N GLU A 509 -4.47 25.77 -2.10
CA GLU A 509 -4.37 26.57 -0.87
C GLU A 509 -2.93 26.56 -0.32
N THR A 510 -2.34 25.37 -0.16
CA THR A 510 -0.94 25.20 0.27
C THR A 510 0.02 25.96 -0.66
N THR A 511 -0.19 25.83 -1.98
CA THR A 511 0.65 26.49 -2.98
C THR A 511 0.58 28.02 -2.86
N ILE A 512 -0.62 28.57 -2.69
CA ILE A 512 -0.85 30.01 -2.55
C ILE A 512 -0.20 30.52 -1.25
N ALA A 513 -0.40 29.82 -0.14
CA ALA A 513 0.14 30.20 1.16
C ALA A 513 1.68 30.24 1.15
N VAL A 514 2.34 29.22 0.60
CA VAL A 514 3.80 29.16 0.49
C VAL A 514 4.34 30.19 -0.52
N SER A 515 3.63 30.41 -1.62
CA SER A 515 3.99 31.46 -2.59
C SER A 515 3.95 32.85 -1.95
N ARG A 516 2.97 33.13 -1.09
CA ARG A 516 2.90 34.37 -0.30
C ARG A 516 4.07 34.51 0.66
N MET A 517 4.46 33.44 1.36
CA MET A 517 5.64 33.44 2.23
C MET A 517 6.94 33.72 1.45
N LEU A 518 7.10 33.12 0.26
CA LEU A 518 8.24 33.36 -0.64
C LEU A 518 8.29 34.82 -1.09
N LEU A 519 7.18 35.35 -1.58
CA LEU A 519 7.07 36.72 -2.12
C LEU A 519 7.22 37.81 -1.04
N SER A 520 6.84 37.50 0.20
CA SER A 520 7.01 38.39 1.35
C SER A 520 8.38 38.26 2.01
N GLY A 521 9.27 37.39 1.52
CA GLY A 521 10.65 37.25 2.00
C GLY A 521 10.74 36.62 3.39
N VAL A 522 9.81 35.73 3.77
CA VAL A 522 9.87 35.03 5.07
C VAL A 522 11.21 34.30 5.24
N TRP A 523 11.66 33.56 4.22
CA TRP A 523 12.94 32.84 4.25
C TRP A 523 14.18 33.71 4.02
N ASP A 524 14.00 34.99 3.70
CA ASP A 524 15.10 35.97 3.72
C ASP A 524 15.30 36.52 5.15
N ARG A 525 14.21 36.64 5.94
CA ARG A 525 14.26 37.04 7.36
C ARG A 525 14.61 35.88 8.30
N PHE A 526 14.06 34.70 8.04
CA PHE A 526 14.19 33.48 8.85
C PHE A 526 14.86 32.37 8.03
N THR A 527 16.16 32.55 7.78
CA THR A 527 16.94 31.72 6.85
C THR A 527 17.07 30.25 7.26
N LYS A 528 16.83 29.91 8.53
CA LYS A 528 16.90 28.54 9.07
C LYS A 528 15.52 27.94 9.36
N LEU A 529 14.45 28.71 9.17
CA LEU A 529 13.08 28.22 9.32
C LEU A 529 12.83 27.04 8.37
N SER A 530 12.41 25.91 8.93
CA SER A 530 12.15 24.69 8.18
C SER A 530 10.66 24.39 8.13
N VAL A 531 10.14 24.05 6.96
CA VAL A 531 8.71 23.79 6.74
C VAL A 531 8.54 22.49 5.95
N LEU A 532 7.79 21.55 6.51
CA LEU A 532 7.24 20.40 5.81
C LEU A 532 5.89 20.78 5.19
N LEU A 533 5.76 20.59 3.88
CA LEU A 533 4.52 20.88 3.17
C LEU A 533 3.71 19.62 2.92
N ALA A 534 2.42 19.69 3.26
CA ALA A 534 1.45 18.67 2.92
C ALA A 534 1.32 18.46 1.41
N HIS A 535 0.99 17.22 1.02
CA HIS A 535 0.63 16.79 -0.33
C HIS A 535 1.70 17.14 -1.38
N SER A 536 2.95 16.80 -1.06
CA SER A 536 4.16 17.13 -1.82
C SER A 536 4.30 18.62 -2.16
N GLY A 537 3.84 19.52 -1.29
CA GLY A 537 3.86 20.97 -1.55
C GLY A 537 2.68 21.46 -2.38
N GLY A 538 1.61 20.67 -2.47
CA GLY A 538 0.47 20.93 -3.32
C GLY A 538 0.86 20.88 -4.80
N THR A 539 0.88 22.04 -5.44
CA THR A 539 1.30 22.18 -6.85
C THR A 539 2.61 22.95 -6.99
N LEU A 540 3.27 23.32 -5.87
CA LEU A 540 4.47 24.13 -5.89
C LEU A 540 5.64 23.52 -6.68
N PRO A 541 6.00 22.22 -6.54
CA PRO A 541 7.09 21.64 -7.34
C PRO A 541 6.86 21.78 -8.86
N PHE A 542 5.60 21.68 -9.30
CA PHE A 542 5.24 21.81 -10.70
C PHE A 542 5.22 23.28 -11.17
N LEU A 543 4.80 24.21 -10.31
CA LEU A 543 4.65 25.62 -10.64
C LEU A 543 5.89 26.48 -10.34
N ALA A 544 6.91 25.96 -9.64
CA ALA A 544 8.08 26.71 -9.19
C ALA A 544 8.79 27.48 -10.34
N GLY A 545 8.99 26.84 -11.49
CA GLY A 545 9.60 27.51 -12.65
C GLY A 545 8.76 28.65 -13.22
N ARG A 546 7.42 28.50 -13.19
CA ARG A 546 6.50 29.57 -13.59
C ARG A 546 6.52 30.72 -12.58
N LEU A 547 6.51 30.41 -11.29
CA LEU A 547 6.58 31.39 -10.22
C LEU A 547 7.87 32.23 -10.31
N GLU A 548 9.02 31.58 -10.49
CA GLU A 548 10.30 32.26 -10.72
C GLU A 548 10.27 33.18 -11.94
N SER A 549 9.79 32.66 -13.08
CA SER A 549 9.67 33.46 -14.29
C SER A 549 8.76 34.68 -14.08
N CYS A 550 7.61 34.51 -13.44
CA CYS A 550 6.71 35.63 -13.14
C CYS A 550 7.37 36.67 -12.22
N ILE A 551 8.10 36.25 -11.18
CA ILE A 551 8.81 37.18 -10.27
C ILE A 551 9.81 38.03 -11.05
N LEU A 552 10.65 37.40 -11.88
CA LEU A 552 11.72 38.09 -12.61
C LEU A 552 11.21 39.04 -13.71
N HIS A 553 10.01 38.78 -14.24
CA HIS A 553 9.39 39.59 -15.29
C HIS A 553 8.33 40.57 -14.76
N ASP A 554 8.10 40.63 -13.45
CA ASP A 554 7.12 41.55 -12.87
C ASP A 554 7.71 42.96 -12.70
N GLY A 555 7.13 43.93 -13.41
CA GLY A 555 7.58 45.32 -13.37
C GLY A 555 7.39 45.99 -12.01
N HIS A 556 6.37 45.61 -11.25
CA HIS A 556 6.11 46.18 -9.92
C HIS A 556 7.16 45.69 -8.92
N LEU A 557 7.44 44.39 -8.88
CA LEU A 557 8.49 43.83 -8.01
C LEU A 557 9.86 44.41 -8.34
N LYS A 558 10.19 44.52 -9.63
CA LYS A 558 11.46 45.10 -10.07
C LYS A 558 11.60 46.57 -9.65
N ALA A 559 10.56 47.38 -9.82
CA ALA A 559 10.57 48.79 -9.43
C ALA A 559 10.78 49.00 -7.92
N HIS A 560 10.37 48.03 -7.09
CA HIS A 560 10.54 48.05 -5.64
C HIS A 560 11.80 47.30 -5.16
N GLY A 561 12.70 46.90 -6.08
CA GLY A 561 13.93 46.19 -5.74
C GLY A 561 13.72 44.78 -5.15
N LYS A 562 12.52 44.19 -5.30
CA LYS A 562 12.17 42.88 -4.74
C LYS A 562 12.62 41.69 -5.59
N THR A 563 13.17 41.96 -6.77
CA THR A 563 13.75 40.92 -7.66
C THR A 563 15.24 40.70 -7.41
N GLU A 564 15.89 41.61 -6.68
CA GLU A 564 17.33 41.56 -6.40
C GLU A 564 17.57 41.05 -4.99
N ARG A 565 18.61 40.24 -4.78
CA ARG A 565 19.03 39.71 -3.46
C ARG A 565 18.01 38.84 -2.71
N ARG A 566 16.88 38.49 -3.33
CA ARG A 566 16.00 37.43 -2.83
C ARG A 566 16.65 36.06 -3.01
N ARG A 567 16.32 35.12 -2.14
CA ARG A 567 16.61 33.70 -2.40
C ARG A 567 15.64 33.16 -3.44
N ASP A 568 16.16 32.40 -4.40
CA ASP A 568 15.29 31.81 -5.42
C ASP A 568 14.43 30.67 -4.84
N VAL A 569 13.31 30.37 -5.49
CA VAL A 569 12.34 29.36 -5.05
C VAL A 569 12.98 27.98 -4.99
N TRP A 570 13.89 27.65 -5.91
CA TRP A 570 14.58 26.36 -5.93
C TRP A 570 15.56 26.22 -4.76
N ASP A 571 16.25 27.31 -4.41
CA ASP A 571 17.10 27.38 -3.23
C ASP A 571 16.28 27.12 -1.96
N VAL A 572 15.14 27.78 -1.80
CA VAL A 572 14.25 27.57 -0.63
C VAL A 572 13.70 26.13 -0.61
N LEU A 573 13.31 25.58 -1.78
CA LEU A 573 12.88 24.17 -1.91
C LEU A 573 13.96 23.18 -1.45
N LYS A 574 15.24 23.45 -1.76
CA LYS A 574 16.36 22.56 -1.44
C LYS A 574 16.93 22.74 -0.03
N THR A 575 16.61 23.83 0.66
CA THR A 575 17.28 24.18 1.93
C THR A 575 16.32 24.31 3.12
N ASN A 576 15.13 24.87 2.90
CA ASN A 576 14.17 25.17 3.97
C ASN A 576 12.92 24.28 3.91
N ILE A 577 12.50 23.87 2.73
CA ILE A 577 11.27 23.11 2.55
C ILE A 577 11.55 21.61 2.52
N TYR A 578 10.74 20.85 3.24
CA TYR A 578 10.58 19.42 3.09
C TYR A 578 9.20 19.15 2.47
N LEU A 579 9.06 18.05 1.76
CA LEU A 579 7.79 17.66 1.16
C LEU A 579 7.39 16.28 1.68
N ASP A 580 6.12 16.09 2.02
CA ASP A 580 5.64 14.73 2.18
C ASP A 580 5.53 14.00 0.82
N ALA A 581 5.33 12.69 0.84
CA ALA A 581 5.11 11.86 -0.34
C ALA A 581 3.62 11.51 -0.54
N VAL A 582 2.68 12.32 -0.03
CA VAL A 582 1.24 12.12 -0.20
C VAL A 582 0.80 12.70 -1.55
N ILE A 583 1.10 11.97 -2.62
CA ILE A 583 0.90 12.45 -4.01
C ILE A 583 0.28 11.39 -4.93
N TYR A 584 0.09 10.17 -4.43
CA TYR A 584 -0.65 9.05 -5.03
C TYR A 584 -0.13 8.52 -6.38
N SER A 585 0.83 9.19 -7.02
CA SER A 585 1.37 8.83 -8.34
C SER A 585 2.87 9.12 -8.43
N GLU A 586 3.59 8.24 -9.12
CA GLU A 586 5.02 8.41 -9.42
C GLU A 586 5.31 9.70 -10.21
N VAL A 587 4.35 10.19 -11.00
CA VAL A 587 4.53 11.38 -11.85
C VAL A 587 4.71 12.61 -10.98
N GLY A 588 3.80 12.81 -10.01
CA GLY A 588 3.90 13.90 -9.05
C GLY A 588 5.12 13.73 -8.13
N LEU A 589 5.39 12.49 -7.69
CA LEU A 589 6.55 12.22 -6.83
C LEU A 589 7.89 12.52 -7.52
N LYS A 590 8.04 12.21 -8.81
CA LYS A 590 9.24 12.56 -9.61
C LYS A 590 9.40 14.07 -9.75
N ALA A 591 8.31 14.84 -9.85
CA ALA A 591 8.39 16.30 -9.85
C ALA A 591 8.83 16.85 -8.48
N ALA A 592 8.28 16.33 -7.38
CA ALA A 592 8.71 16.67 -6.02
C ALA A 592 10.19 16.34 -5.77
N LEU A 593 10.63 15.16 -6.24
CA LEU A 593 12.02 14.72 -6.22
C LEU A 593 12.94 15.66 -6.99
N GLY A 594 12.55 16.07 -8.21
CA GLY A 594 13.33 17.02 -9.01
C GLY A 594 13.44 18.40 -8.38
N ALA A 595 12.42 18.81 -7.60
CA ALA A 595 12.38 20.12 -6.95
C ALA A 595 13.22 20.17 -5.66
N SER A 596 13.06 19.21 -4.75
CA SER A 596 13.64 19.27 -3.39
C SER A 596 14.75 18.24 -3.15
N GLY A 597 14.89 17.20 -3.97
CA GLY A 597 15.81 16.09 -3.73
C GLY A 597 15.23 14.99 -2.84
N ALA A 598 15.77 13.76 -2.97
CA ALA A 598 15.25 12.58 -2.29
C ALA A 598 15.41 12.66 -0.76
N ASP A 599 16.45 13.33 -0.27
CA ASP A 599 16.76 13.52 1.14
C ASP A 599 15.79 14.48 1.86
N ARG A 600 14.84 15.07 1.11
CA ARG A 600 13.85 16.03 1.61
C ARG A 600 12.41 15.58 1.38
N LEU A 601 12.21 14.35 0.92
CA LEU A 601 10.91 13.70 0.81
C LEU A 601 10.67 12.76 2.00
N MET A 602 9.47 12.77 2.56
CA MET A 602 9.09 11.88 3.69
C MET A 602 7.72 11.23 3.46
N PHE A 603 7.61 9.93 3.72
CA PHE A 603 6.36 9.19 3.56
C PHE A 603 5.25 9.67 4.50
N GLY A 604 4.01 9.61 4.00
CA GLY A 604 2.81 9.99 4.74
C GLY A 604 1.56 9.25 4.22
N THR A 605 0.51 9.17 5.04
CA THR A 605 -0.73 8.44 4.69
C THR A 605 -1.97 9.31 4.59
N ASP A 606 -1.99 10.46 5.26
CA ASP A 606 -3.16 11.30 5.48
C ASP A 606 -4.33 10.56 6.17
N HIS A 607 -4.02 9.51 6.94
CA HIS A 607 -5.01 8.80 7.75
C HIS A 607 -5.60 9.74 8.81
N PRO A 608 -6.91 9.68 9.10
CA PRO A 608 -7.89 8.69 8.61
C PRO A 608 -8.80 9.21 7.47
N PHE A 609 -8.41 10.25 6.72
CA PHE A 609 -9.38 10.97 5.89
C PHE A 609 -9.88 10.23 4.64
N PHE A 610 -9.13 9.25 4.15
CA PHE A 610 -9.48 8.48 2.96
C PHE A 610 -9.61 6.97 3.27
N PRO A 611 -10.61 6.57 4.07
CA PRO A 611 -10.85 5.17 4.39
C PRO A 611 -11.38 4.41 3.16
N PRO A 612 -11.28 3.07 3.17
CA PRO A 612 -11.98 2.25 2.19
C PRO A 612 -13.49 2.50 2.24
N LEU A 613 -14.13 2.54 1.06
CA LEU A 613 -15.58 2.70 0.95
C LEU A 613 -16.34 1.37 0.88
N GLU A 614 -15.62 0.26 0.64
CA GLU A 614 -16.19 -1.08 0.65
C GLU A 614 -16.14 -1.66 2.07
N GLU A 615 -17.27 -2.19 2.57
CA GLU A 615 -17.43 -2.63 3.97
C GLU A 615 -16.40 -3.69 4.43
N ASP A 616 -15.91 -4.52 3.51
CA ASP A 616 -14.95 -5.60 3.80
C ASP A 616 -13.49 -5.22 3.51
N ALA A 617 -13.24 -4.04 2.94
CA ALA A 617 -11.89 -3.62 2.57
C ALA A 617 -11.13 -3.17 3.82
N LYS A 618 -10.14 -3.97 4.23
CA LYS A 618 -9.27 -3.63 5.37
C LYS A 618 -8.11 -2.72 4.97
N GLU A 619 -7.51 -2.98 3.81
CA GLU A 619 -6.36 -2.19 3.34
C GLU A 619 -6.81 -0.84 2.75
N TRP A 620 -6.05 0.19 3.07
CA TRP A 620 -6.33 1.55 2.63
C TRP A 620 -5.66 1.77 1.27
N HIS A 621 -6.47 1.90 0.22
CA HIS A 621 -5.95 2.20 -1.12
C HIS A 621 -5.14 3.50 -1.14
N SER A 622 -5.53 4.49 -0.32
CA SER A 622 -4.82 5.74 -0.10
C SER A 622 -3.37 5.54 0.36
N VAL A 623 -3.11 4.52 1.19
CA VAL A 623 -1.76 4.16 1.65
C VAL A 623 -0.98 3.44 0.55
N ASN A 624 -1.58 2.41 -0.04
CA ASN A 624 -0.95 1.58 -1.07
C ASN A 624 -0.58 2.40 -2.33
N ALA A 625 -1.37 3.42 -2.66
CA ALA A 625 -1.05 4.34 -3.75
C ALA A 625 0.26 5.12 -3.51
N ASN A 626 0.50 5.61 -2.29
CA ASN A 626 1.75 6.30 -1.95
C ASN A 626 2.94 5.35 -1.86
N TYR A 627 2.77 4.14 -1.29
CA TYR A 627 3.80 3.10 -1.37
C TYR A 627 4.17 2.77 -2.81
N GLY A 628 3.16 2.57 -3.67
CA GLY A 628 3.36 2.29 -5.09
C GLY A 628 4.03 3.44 -5.84
N ALA A 629 3.71 4.69 -5.51
CA ALA A 629 4.36 5.86 -6.10
C ALA A 629 5.86 5.91 -5.75
N ILE A 630 6.22 5.67 -4.50
CA ILE A 630 7.63 5.62 -4.04
C ILE A 630 8.37 4.48 -4.73
N ALA A 631 7.82 3.26 -4.69
CA ALA A 631 8.45 2.09 -5.30
C ALA A 631 8.76 2.31 -6.80
N LYS A 632 7.82 2.91 -7.55
CA LYS A 632 8.03 3.19 -8.98
C LYS A 632 8.95 4.37 -9.24
N ALA A 633 8.93 5.42 -8.40
CA ALA A 633 9.82 6.57 -8.55
C ALA A 633 11.29 6.21 -8.29
N PHE A 634 11.54 5.23 -7.42
CA PHE A 634 12.87 4.79 -7.01
C PHE A 634 13.17 3.34 -7.42
N ALA A 635 12.57 2.83 -8.50
CA ALA A 635 12.68 1.44 -8.94
C ALA A 635 14.12 0.93 -9.18
N ASN A 636 15.09 1.84 -9.31
CA ASN A 636 16.52 1.52 -9.48
C ASN A 636 17.40 2.00 -8.30
N ASP A 637 16.81 2.43 -7.18
CA ASP A 637 17.52 3.00 -6.03
C ASP A 637 16.78 2.69 -4.71
N ASP A 638 16.83 1.41 -4.31
CA ASP A 638 16.18 0.91 -3.09
C ASP A 638 16.58 1.71 -1.86
N LYS A 639 17.84 2.16 -1.78
CA LYS A 639 18.32 2.97 -0.66
C LYS A 639 17.54 4.28 -0.56
N LYS A 640 17.38 5.03 -1.65
CA LYS A 640 16.58 6.26 -1.64
C LYS A 640 15.10 5.98 -1.37
N ALA A 641 14.56 4.85 -1.85
CA ALA A 641 13.20 4.45 -1.51
C ALA A 641 13.04 4.28 0.01
N GLN A 642 13.98 3.57 0.66
CA GLN A 642 14.01 3.41 2.12
C GLN A 642 14.24 4.74 2.86
N ASP A 643 15.05 5.64 2.29
CA ASP A 643 15.26 6.96 2.87
C ASP A 643 13.96 7.77 2.91
N VAL A 644 13.18 7.77 1.82
CA VAL A 644 11.87 8.43 1.75
C VAL A 644 10.84 7.75 2.64
N LEU A 645 10.85 6.42 2.73
CA LEU A 645 9.93 5.64 3.57
C LEU A 645 10.14 5.87 5.07
N GLY A 646 11.35 6.25 5.51
CA GLY A 646 11.54 6.54 6.93
C GLY A 646 12.87 7.14 7.38
N ALA A 647 14.00 6.87 6.71
CA ALA A 647 15.30 7.36 7.20
C ALA A 647 15.37 8.90 7.24
N ASN A 648 14.75 9.57 6.26
CA ASN A 648 14.64 11.01 6.23
C ASN A 648 13.86 11.52 7.44
N ALA A 649 12.70 10.95 7.72
CA ALA A 649 11.89 11.35 8.87
C ALA A 649 12.63 11.11 10.19
N ILE A 650 13.32 9.99 10.34
CA ILE A 650 14.15 9.71 11.52
C ILE A 650 15.22 10.78 11.73
N ARG A 651 15.96 11.11 10.68
CA ARG A 651 17.03 12.12 10.73
C ARG A 651 16.49 13.52 11.01
N ILE A 652 15.47 13.93 10.26
CA ILE A 652 14.91 15.29 10.31
C ILE A 652 14.19 15.53 11.63
N LEU A 653 13.41 14.54 12.09
CA LEU A 653 12.57 14.63 13.28
C LEU A 653 13.19 13.96 14.50
N ARG A 654 14.44 13.48 14.46
CA ARG A 654 15.17 12.94 15.63
C ARG A 654 14.35 11.87 16.37
N LEU A 655 13.99 10.80 15.66
CA LEU A 655 13.08 9.74 16.14
C LEU A 655 13.79 8.54 16.79
N ASP A 656 15.11 8.64 17.03
CA ASP A 656 15.97 7.59 17.60
C ASP A 656 16.08 7.65 19.14
N ALA A 657 15.21 8.43 19.80
CA ALA A 657 15.26 8.69 21.24
C ALA A 657 14.34 7.79 22.08
#